data_AF-S7TKK9-F1
#
_entry.id   AF-S7TKK9-F1
#
_cell.length_a   1.000
_cell.length_b   1.000
_cell.length_c   1.000
_cell.angle_alpha   90.00
_cell.angle_beta   90.00
_cell.angle_gamma   90.00
#
_symmetry.space_group_name_H-M   'P 1'
#
loop_
_entity.id
_entity.type
_entity.pdbx_description
1 polymer ?
#
loop_
_entity_poly.entity_id
_entity_poly.type
_entity_poly.pdbx_seq_one_letter_code
_entity_poly.pdbx_strand_id
1 'polypeptide(L)'
;MQRDPRPHSGRVSPLLFDRRDHELLRIVQDVVLREDIPGQRRRLAPYMHPHGIKEMAAQRALRIAHAVAHLLGSLEIGKAEDRLSALRMLRDEVLYTSRGSLRVNAARVLVEIMKNLIRSRGEDLATQLMLARDFRLVTSGRPRDVRAQLRRYHLIEMPEEWNQVSFDDHVHDVNTKGRKSATHLVMDAWIKGLRSLTVIYYSHVPVEAAKELLAAAEIMGIEVRVGIEFYVRLRDKFAKLIWVPRGFGNSRGFIDFLGLPAVQELMEEGREVGRYHEAYVLRLLARFNDEDRNVLSEELGIDLPPLSEAEFRAFVGAGQVSIHHLGRCILERMLPLMRRRVAELRERHAGATPEEAARIEALVGRMNHLGVYEIIERHLRRGESSLSPAPDMASEGEHVPSLLTLPAPRLLERLRELPPKANVVLNLSYLRAEDVLELLYSCGGGVTHLEILNLKNKSLGRELDAERILELQDALNTGNVIRLKRLIMAIVDDLSCAGDDEACAARRAALVDILYDIPTLQSFYSDKHLRSCIGSDSTGQSGRVPGMGLVVKETLPRWVQSRLTRDNPALCSLPISVQALRRETYLPKHASGRGMDAWLGLLRRIPGLRPLGFARRADWVLSDYRIAAEGGNICTVGGVQEEGHGFSLDGREAGAPSRAPDDAAAPSGTPALPRTEDRRRVPLSYMNTRLVITLKILLGFIPAFLTFYLGQSWWVLAWFGAPIWFAITGVRNIIQSVLGCGGVHRSSLVHWSSLVSWNRLADSLLYTGLSVPLLEYLVKVELLQRGMGVTVSSNALLLYTVVSLVNGLYLAGHNYLRGFPRTAIIGNLFRSLFAIPLSLLFNDAFGYLLLMAGVPGVDLILQKCAAIISKLASDTVAGILEGVVDKMEFLRMRFLDYEVKLHQVFDLYARLELLYPLEDVSALLESDKEFFRTVGFERGDLVQIAIVNALDLLYFWMYQPRARVVLKRLMRRMTREERRVFLLSHMVLFREREISQLFLDGLVGRDFSRALAFYLAYWNSYLDAVEHMAQIQPKDNGTGEGGEGERIFEGLSG
;
A
#
# COMPACT_ATOMS: atom_id res chain seq x y z
N MET A 1 14.18 38.37 -30.14
CA MET A 1 12.82 38.04 -30.64
C MET A 1 12.78 36.54 -30.92
N GLN A 2 12.65 35.73 -29.88
CA GLN A 2 12.55 34.27 -29.95
C GLN A 2 11.27 33.88 -29.21
N ARG A 3 10.40 33.15 -29.91
CA ARG A 3 9.06 32.80 -29.47
C ARG A 3 9.12 31.76 -28.35
N ASP A 4 8.64 32.16 -27.18
CA ASP A 4 8.14 31.25 -26.14
C ASP A 4 7.16 30.23 -26.74
N PRO A 5 7.34 28.92 -26.56
CA PRO A 5 6.30 27.95 -26.87
C PRO A 5 5.23 28.04 -25.77
N ARG A 6 4.14 28.76 -26.05
CA ARG A 6 2.96 28.76 -25.16
C ARG A 6 2.36 27.34 -25.14
N PRO A 7 2.17 26.70 -23.97
CA PRO A 7 1.33 25.51 -23.89
C PRO A 7 -0.13 25.92 -24.10
N HIS A 8 -0.90 25.09 -24.81
CA HIS A 8 -2.31 25.29 -25.10
C HIS A 8 -3.12 25.66 -23.82
N SER A 9 -3.54 26.92 -23.73
CA SER A 9 -4.27 27.43 -22.57
C SER A 9 -5.76 27.09 -22.67
N GLY A 10 -6.15 25.91 -22.20
CA GLY A 10 -7.52 25.69 -21.72
C GLY A 10 -7.72 26.56 -20.48
N ARG A 11 -8.38 27.72 -20.60
CA ARG A 11 -8.66 28.59 -19.44
C ARG A 11 -9.71 27.91 -18.55
N VAL A 12 -9.25 27.30 -17.46
CA VAL A 12 -10.11 26.76 -16.41
C VAL A 12 -10.66 27.93 -15.58
N SER A 13 -11.96 27.89 -15.25
CA SER A 13 -12.63 28.96 -14.47
C SER A 13 -11.98 29.15 -13.09
N PRO A 14 -11.79 30.38 -12.60
CA PRO A 14 -11.25 30.66 -11.27
C PRO A 14 -12.14 30.18 -10.11
N LEU A 15 -13.39 29.80 -10.40
CA LEU A 15 -14.33 29.20 -9.43
C LEU A 15 -14.00 27.72 -9.13
N LEU A 16 -13.23 27.07 -10.01
CA LEU A 16 -12.84 25.66 -9.93
C LEU A 16 -11.36 25.55 -9.55
N PHE A 17 -11.05 24.53 -8.74
CA PHE A 17 -9.72 24.23 -8.21
C PHE A 17 -9.11 25.33 -7.31
N ASP A 18 -8.18 24.93 -6.45
CA ASP A 18 -7.41 25.86 -5.63
C ASP A 18 -6.12 26.29 -6.35
N ARG A 19 -5.55 27.43 -5.94
CA ARG A 19 -4.17 27.82 -6.34
C ARG A 19 -3.14 26.74 -6.01
N ARG A 20 -3.35 26.01 -4.92
CA ARG A 20 -2.47 24.92 -4.48
C ARG A 20 -2.56 23.68 -5.38
N ASP A 21 -3.68 23.47 -6.08
CA ASP A 21 -3.79 22.36 -7.04
C ASP A 21 -2.90 22.63 -8.26
N HIS A 22 -2.88 23.89 -8.72
CA HIS A 22 -1.99 24.36 -9.79
C HIS A 22 -0.52 24.33 -9.38
N GLU A 23 -0.21 24.72 -8.14
CA GLU A 23 1.14 24.67 -7.59
C GLU A 23 1.66 23.23 -7.52
N LEU A 24 0.85 22.28 -7.04
CA LEU A 24 1.17 20.86 -7.04
C LEU A 24 1.44 20.34 -8.46
N LEU A 25 0.58 20.69 -9.42
CA LEU A 25 0.74 20.26 -10.80
C LEU A 25 2.04 20.80 -11.42
N ARG A 26 2.32 22.10 -11.24
CA ARG A 26 3.57 22.72 -11.71
C ARG A 26 4.78 22.00 -11.14
N ILE A 27 4.75 21.69 -9.84
CA ILE A 27 5.87 21.01 -9.18
C ILE A 27 6.04 19.58 -9.69
N VAL A 28 4.95 18.84 -9.91
CA VAL A 28 5.02 17.49 -10.50
C VAL A 28 5.62 17.53 -11.91
N GLN A 29 5.28 18.54 -12.70
CA GLN A 29 5.87 18.76 -14.02
C GLN A 29 7.37 19.11 -13.89
N ASP A 30 7.72 20.06 -13.02
CA ASP A 30 9.10 20.48 -12.78
C ASP A 30 10.00 19.34 -12.26
N VAL A 31 9.47 18.46 -11.41
CA VAL A 31 10.23 17.37 -10.78
C VAL A 31 10.58 16.29 -11.79
N VAL A 32 9.70 15.99 -12.76
CA VAL A 32 10.03 14.94 -13.74
C VAL A 32 10.74 15.48 -14.97
N LEU A 33 10.67 16.79 -15.23
CA LEU A 33 11.58 17.43 -16.16
C LEU A 33 13.03 17.53 -15.62
N ARG A 34 13.25 17.24 -14.34
CA ARG A 34 14.58 17.23 -13.71
C ARG A 34 15.08 15.80 -13.56
N GLU A 35 16.16 15.47 -14.26
CA GLU A 35 16.79 14.16 -14.17
C GLU A 35 17.55 13.94 -12.84
N ASP A 36 17.98 15.00 -12.13
CA ASP A 36 18.84 14.80 -10.95
C ASP A 36 18.41 15.52 -9.66
N ILE A 37 18.26 14.71 -8.62
CA ILE A 37 18.41 15.15 -7.21
C ILE A 37 19.91 15.30 -6.97
N PRO A 38 20.40 16.40 -6.34
CA PRO A 38 21.80 16.52 -5.95
C PRO A 38 22.26 15.27 -5.21
N GLY A 39 23.41 14.69 -5.60
CA GLY A 39 23.86 13.39 -5.08
C GLY A 39 23.98 13.32 -3.55
N GLN A 40 24.20 14.46 -2.89
CA GLN A 40 24.24 14.55 -1.43
C GLN A 40 22.85 14.43 -0.79
N ARG A 41 21.83 15.09 -1.35
CA ARG A 41 20.43 14.92 -0.91
C ARG A 41 19.94 13.49 -1.16
N ARG A 42 20.36 12.85 -2.26
CA ARG A 42 20.05 11.44 -2.54
C ARG A 42 20.64 10.51 -1.46
N ARG A 43 21.90 10.74 -1.06
CA ARG A 43 22.58 9.96 -0.01
C ARG A 43 21.96 10.13 1.39
N LEU A 44 21.55 11.34 1.74
CA LEU A 44 21.02 11.65 3.08
C LEU A 44 19.51 11.47 3.22
N ALA A 45 18.77 11.36 2.11
CA ALA A 45 17.32 11.23 2.12
C ALA A 45 16.76 10.08 2.97
N PRO A 46 17.36 8.87 3.01
CA PRO A 46 16.89 7.77 3.87
C PRO A 46 16.98 8.09 5.37
N TYR A 47 17.88 8.97 5.76
CA TYR A 47 18.11 9.35 7.15
C TYR A 47 17.30 10.58 7.56
N MET A 48 16.62 11.26 6.63
CA MET A 48 15.79 12.42 6.96
C MET A 48 14.32 12.01 7.14
N HIS A 49 13.74 12.29 8.31
CA HIS A 49 12.39 11.88 8.64
C HIS A 49 11.32 12.74 7.93
N PRO A 50 10.19 12.15 7.48
CA PRO A 50 9.10 12.89 6.83
C PRO A 50 8.51 14.02 7.66
N HIS A 51 8.44 13.85 8.99
CA HIS A 51 8.03 14.89 9.96
C HIS A 51 9.18 15.72 10.54
N GLY A 52 10.39 15.61 9.95
CA GLY A 52 11.62 16.25 10.39
C GLY A 52 11.89 17.60 9.72
N ILE A 53 13.16 18.00 9.63
CA ILE A 53 13.58 19.32 9.11
C ILE A 53 13.10 19.57 7.67
N LYS A 54 12.87 18.50 6.90
CA LYS A 54 12.25 18.50 5.56
C LYS A 54 10.91 19.23 5.49
N GLU A 55 10.13 19.25 6.57
CA GLU A 55 8.83 19.93 6.60
C GLU A 55 8.95 21.44 6.44
N MET A 56 10.10 22.03 6.79
CA MET A 56 10.34 23.47 6.67
C MET A 56 10.57 23.92 5.23
N ALA A 57 11.11 23.03 4.39
CA ALA A 57 11.46 23.32 3.02
C ALA A 57 10.35 22.99 2.02
N ALA A 58 9.59 21.92 2.25
CA ALA A 58 8.54 21.51 1.32
C ALA A 58 7.27 21.06 2.03
N GLN A 59 6.12 21.44 1.47
CA GLN A 59 4.83 20.96 1.96
C GLN A 59 4.68 19.45 1.74
N ARG A 60 3.90 18.83 2.61
CA ARG A 60 3.62 17.40 2.64
C ARG A 60 3.29 16.77 1.28
N ALA A 61 2.31 17.35 0.58
CA ALA A 61 1.85 16.83 -0.71
C ALA A 61 2.97 16.84 -1.76
N LEU A 62 3.86 17.83 -1.70
CA LEU A 62 5.00 17.97 -2.61
C LEU A 62 6.08 16.94 -2.34
N ARG A 63 6.33 16.61 -1.07
CA ARG A 63 7.31 15.57 -0.71
C ARG A 63 6.87 14.19 -1.20
N ILE A 64 5.61 13.84 -0.99
CA ILE A 64 5.06 12.59 -1.51
C ILE A 64 5.11 12.57 -3.04
N ALA A 65 4.69 13.67 -3.70
CA ALA A 65 4.73 13.77 -5.15
C ALA A 65 6.15 13.60 -5.70
N HIS A 66 7.13 14.23 -5.06
CA HIS A 66 8.54 14.08 -5.41
C HIS A 66 9.04 12.65 -5.21
N ALA A 67 8.70 12.00 -4.10
CA ALA A 67 9.13 10.63 -3.83
C ALA A 67 8.53 9.63 -4.84
N VAL A 68 7.26 9.79 -5.23
CA VAL A 68 6.64 8.96 -6.28
C VAL A 68 7.27 9.25 -7.64
N ALA A 69 7.41 10.52 -8.00
CA ALA A 69 8.00 10.92 -9.28
C ALA A 69 9.44 10.41 -9.43
N HIS A 70 10.24 10.52 -8.38
CA HIS A 70 11.60 10.00 -8.34
C HIS A 70 11.62 8.46 -8.43
N LEU A 71 10.72 7.77 -7.74
CA LEU A 71 10.59 6.32 -7.88
C LEU A 71 10.25 5.94 -9.32
N LEU A 72 9.19 6.50 -9.91
CA LEU A 72 8.79 6.14 -11.27
C LEU A 72 9.91 6.41 -12.29
N GLY A 73 10.59 7.56 -12.21
CA GLY A 73 11.76 7.83 -13.07
C GLY A 73 12.91 6.84 -12.84
N SER A 74 13.17 6.45 -11.58
CA SER A 74 14.19 5.43 -11.27
C SER A 74 13.81 4.04 -11.77
N LEU A 75 12.52 3.72 -11.87
CA LEU A 75 12.05 2.43 -12.39
C LEU A 75 12.28 2.31 -13.90
N GLU A 76 12.26 3.44 -14.63
CA GLU A 76 12.45 3.49 -16.09
C GLU A 76 13.95 3.44 -16.49
N ILE A 77 14.82 4.18 -15.78
CA ILE A 77 16.22 4.41 -16.22
C ILE A 77 17.26 4.03 -15.13
N GLY A 78 16.85 3.94 -13.87
CA GLY A 78 17.75 3.82 -12.72
C GLY A 78 18.31 2.42 -12.47
N LYS A 79 19.49 2.34 -11.81
CA LYS A 79 20.09 1.08 -11.33
C LYS A 79 19.30 0.51 -10.14
N ALA A 80 19.51 -0.77 -9.83
CA ALA A 80 18.81 -1.45 -8.72
C ALA A 80 18.93 -0.69 -7.38
N GLU A 81 20.12 -0.19 -7.03
CA GLU A 81 20.31 0.58 -5.80
C GLU A 81 19.51 1.90 -5.77
N ASP A 82 19.46 2.60 -6.90
CA ASP A 82 18.67 3.84 -7.03
C ASP A 82 17.18 3.56 -6.87
N ARG A 83 16.69 2.46 -7.48
CA ARG A 83 15.30 2.00 -7.33
C ARG A 83 14.95 1.66 -5.89
N LEU A 84 15.81 0.92 -5.19
CA LEU A 84 15.62 0.56 -3.78
C LEU A 84 15.64 1.78 -2.86
N SER A 85 16.55 2.74 -3.12
CA SER A 85 16.61 3.99 -2.38
C SER A 85 15.35 4.83 -2.58
N ALA A 86 14.88 4.95 -3.82
CA ALA A 86 13.64 5.65 -4.14
C ALA A 86 12.42 4.96 -3.50
N LEU A 87 12.38 3.62 -3.47
CA LEU A 87 11.31 2.86 -2.83
C LEU A 87 11.26 3.08 -1.31
N ARG A 88 12.42 3.09 -0.64
CA ARG A 88 12.52 3.46 0.79
C ARG A 88 11.97 4.86 1.04
N MET A 89 12.41 5.82 0.24
CA MET A 89 11.95 7.22 0.35
C MET A 89 10.43 7.31 0.18
N LEU A 90 9.87 6.62 -0.83
CA LEU A 90 8.44 6.60 -1.04
C LEU A 90 7.70 5.98 0.15
N ARG A 91 8.12 4.79 0.59
CA ARG A 91 7.50 4.09 1.70
C ARG A 91 7.43 4.99 2.92
N ASP A 92 8.55 5.60 3.28
CA ASP A 92 8.64 6.43 4.49
C ASP A 92 7.78 7.69 4.32
N GLU A 93 7.88 8.38 3.19
CA GLU A 93 7.07 9.58 2.92
C GLU A 93 5.57 9.29 2.82
N VAL A 94 5.11 8.11 2.42
CA VAL A 94 3.68 7.82 2.29
C VAL A 94 3.10 7.24 3.60
N LEU A 95 3.81 6.31 4.25
CA LEU A 95 3.33 5.63 5.45
C LEU A 95 3.33 6.55 6.69
N TYR A 96 4.40 7.30 6.94
CA TYR A 96 4.46 8.18 8.12
C TYR A 96 3.59 9.43 7.94
N THR A 97 3.38 9.83 6.70
CA THR A 97 2.65 11.04 6.37
C THR A 97 1.14 10.84 6.35
N SER A 98 0.64 9.69 5.93
CA SER A 98 -0.81 9.43 5.90
C SER A 98 -1.41 9.58 7.30
N ARG A 99 -2.47 10.39 7.44
CA ARG A 99 -3.16 10.66 8.72
C ARG A 99 -4.51 9.93 8.75
N GLY A 100 -5.08 9.81 9.94
CA GLY A 100 -6.44 9.29 10.13
C GLY A 100 -6.51 7.77 10.25
N SER A 101 -7.74 7.26 10.35
CA SER A 101 -7.99 5.85 10.65
C SER A 101 -7.71 4.89 9.50
N LEU A 102 -7.58 5.38 8.26
CA LEU A 102 -7.31 4.58 7.05
C LEU A 102 -5.92 4.89 6.47
N ARG A 103 -4.88 4.84 7.30
CA ARG A 103 -3.53 5.30 6.96
C ARG A 103 -2.93 4.49 5.81
N VAL A 104 -2.95 3.17 5.89
CA VAL A 104 -2.30 2.31 4.90
C VAL A 104 -3.10 2.30 3.59
N ASN A 105 -4.42 2.31 3.67
CA ASN A 105 -5.25 2.43 2.47
C ASN A 105 -5.12 3.79 1.79
N ALA A 106 -5.04 4.89 2.55
CA ALA A 106 -4.78 6.22 1.98
C ALA A 106 -3.43 6.25 1.26
N ALA A 107 -2.41 5.63 1.86
CA ALA A 107 -1.08 5.52 1.28
C ALA A 107 -1.10 4.85 -0.11
N ARG A 108 -1.77 3.70 -0.23
CA ARG A 108 -1.93 2.97 -1.50
C ARG A 108 -2.59 3.83 -2.58
N VAL A 109 -3.69 4.52 -2.21
CA VAL A 109 -4.42 5.41 -3.12
C VAL A 109 -3.57 6.59 -3.57
N LEU A 110 -2.77 7.20 -2.69
CA LEU A 110 -1.92 8.34 -3.05
C LEU A 110 -0.90 7.97 -4.12
N VAL A 111 -0.28 6.78 -4.01
CA VAL A 111 0.65 6.28 -5.03
C VAL A 111 -0.09 6.06 -6.34
N GLU A 112 -1.29 5.47 -6.32
CA GLU A 112 -2.07 5.22 -7.53
C GLU A 112 -2.55 6.50 -8.23
N ILE A 113 -3.02 7.51 -7.48
CA ILE A 113 -3.40 8.81 -8.05
C ILE A 113 -2.18 9.47 -8.70
N MET A 114 -1.01 9.40 -8.06
CA MET A 114 0.20 10.04 -8.57
C MET A 114 0.76 9.33 -9.81
N LYS A 115 0.71 7.99 -9.88
CA LYS A 115 1.00 7.22 -11.09
C LYS A 115 0.14 7.70 -12.26
N ASN A 116 -1.17 7.86 -12.03
CA ASN A 116 -2.09 8.34 -13.06
C ASN A 116 -1.86 9.81 -13.43
N LEU A 117 -1.51 10.67 -12.46
CA LEU A 117 -1.16 12.07 -12.73
C LEU A 117 0.07 12.17 -13.65
N ILE A 118 1.09 11.34 -13.41
CA ILE A 118 2.31 11.29 -14.23
C ILE A 118 2.03 10.71 -15.62
N ARG A 119 1.14 9.72 -15.72
CA ARG A 119 0.71 9.14 -17.01
C ARG A 119 -0.13 10.09 -17.86
N SER A 120 -1.01 10.88 -17.24
CA SER A 120 -1.90 11.84 -17.92
C SER A 120 -1.19 13.07 -18.51
N ARG A 121 0.14 13.02 -18.66
CA ARG A 121 0.93 14.11 -19.23
C ARG A 121 0.66 14.25 -20.71
N GLY A 122 0.42 15.49 -21.14
CA GLY A 122 -0.04 15.78 -22.49
C GLY A 122 -1.57 15.67 -22.67
N GLU A 123 -2.32 15.19 -21.67
CA GLU A 123 -3.78 15.28 -21.67
C GLU A 123 -4.29 16.68 -21.29
N ASP A 124 -5.62 16.86 -21.30
CA ASP A 124 -6.29 18.11 -20.91
C ASP A 124 -5.92 18.54 -19.48
N LEU A 125 -5.63 19.84 -19.32
CA LEU A 125 -5.25 20.48 -18.06
C LEU A 125 -6.30 20.26 -16.96
N ALA A 126 -7.58 20.21 -17.32
CA ALA A 126 -8.66 19.98 -16.35
C ALA A 126 -8.53 18.60 -15.68
N THR A 127 -8.18 17.55 -16.43
CA THR A 127 -8.00 16.19 -15.91
C THR A 127 -6.82 16.13 -14.94
N GLN A 128 -5.70 16.76 -15.28
CA GLN A 128 -4.53 16.83 -14.41
C GLN A 128 -4.83 17.58 -13.10
N LEU A 129 -5.59 18.68 -13.18
CA LEU A 129 -6.02 19.43 -11.99
C LEU A 129 -7.01 18.64 -11.13
N MET A 130 -7.89 17.82 -11.72
CA MET A 130 -8.76 16.89 -10.97
C MET A 130 -7.93 15.86 -10.21
N LEU A 131 -6.93 15.25 -10.83
CA LEU A 131 -6.04 14.29 -10.17
C LEU A 131 -5.23 14.96 -9.05
N ALA A 132 -4.70 16.17 -9.28
CA ALA A 132 -4.02 16.96 -8.26
C ALA A 132 -4.94 17.30 -7.07
N ARG A 133 -6.20 17.62 -7.34
CA ARG A 133 -7.22 17.86 -6.32
C ARG A 133 -7.53 16.59 -5.53
N ASP A 134 -7.76 15.47 -6.21
CA ASP A 134 -8.04 14.17 -5.59
C ASP A 134 -6.89 13.74 -4.69
N PHE A 135 -5.65 13.91 -5.15
CA PHE A 135 -4.45 13.67 -4.34
C PHE A 135 -4.48 14.47 -3.04
N ARG A 136 -4.74 15.79 -3.12
CA ARG A 136 -4.85 16.64 -1.91
C ARG A 136 -5.99 16.23 -0.99
N LEU A 137 -7.14 15.81 -1.52
CA LEU A 137 -8.26 15.33 -0.70
C LEU A 137 -7.86 14.07 0.07
N VAL A 138 -7.19 13.11 -0.56
CA VAL A 138 -6.73 11.87 0.10
C VAL A 138 -5.66 12.14 1.14
N THR A 139 -4.73 13.09 0.92
CA THR A 139 -3.71 13.46 1.93
C THR A 139 -4.31 13.94 3.25
N SER A 140 -5.59 14.35 3.27
CA SER A 140 -6.30 14.74 4.50
C SER A 140 -6.66 13.57 5.41
N GLY A 141 -6.62 12.32 4.92
CA GLY A 141 -6.90 11.13 5.71
C GLY A 141 -8.38 10.84 5.99
N ARG A 142 -9.30 11.53 5.31
CA ARG A 142 -10.76 11.35 5.50
C ARG A 142 -11.22 9.99 4.96
N PRO A 143 -11.82 9.10 5.77
CA PRO A 143 -12.18 7.75 5.34
C PRO A 143 -13.13 7.70 4.13
N ARG A 144 -14.06 8.66 4.02
CA ARG A 144 -14.99 8.75 2.89
C ARG A 144 -14.26 8.99 1.56
N ASP A 145 -13.29 9.91 1.56
CA ASP A 145 -12.55 10.30 0.36
C ASP A 145 -11.59 9.18 -0.05
N VAL A 146 -10.87 8.58 0.92
CA VAL A 146 -10.02 7.39 0.70
C VAL A 146 -10.84 6.26 0.08
N ARG A 147 -12.00 5.93 0.65
CA ARG A 147 -12.89 4.88 0.14
C ARG A 147 -13.46 5.16 -1.24
N ALA A 148 -13.76 6.42 -1.54
CA ALA A 148 -14.24 6.81 -2.86
C ALA A 148 -13.17 6.55 -3.92
N GLN A 149 -11.92 6.91 -3.61
CA GLN A 149 -10.79 6.67 -4.52
C GLN A 149 -10.41 5.19 -4.60
N LEU A 150 -10.42 4.44 -3.49
CA LEU A 150 -10.27 2.97 -3.52
C LEU A 150 -11.26 2.33 -4.50
N ARG A 151 -12.54 2.73 -4.45
CA ARG A 151 -13.55 2.26 -5.41
C ARG A 151 -13.24 2.68 -6.83
N ARG A 152 -12.85 3.95 -7.03
CA ARG A 152 -12.51 4.47 -8.35
C ARG A 152 -11.34 3.73 -9.00
N TYR A 153 -10.37 3.26 -8.21
CA TYR A 153 -9.22 2.52 -8.73
C TYR A 153 -9.35 1.00 -8.54
N HIS A 154 -10.56 0.50 -8.25
CA HIS A 154 -10.85 -0.92 -8.00
C HIS A 154 -9.90 -1.59 -7.00
N LEU A 155 -9.39 -0.81 -6.04
CA LEU A 155 -8.56 -1.30 -4.94
C LEU A 155 -9.44 -1.76 -3.79
N ILE A 156 -9.22 -3.00 -3.35
CA ILE A 156 -9.91 -3.57 -2.18
C ILE A 156 -9.43 -2.86 -0.91
N GLU A 157 -10.36 -2.41 -0.05
CA GLU A 157 -10.02 -1.89 1.27
C GLU A 157 -9.49 -3.01 2.17
N MET A 158 -8.22 -2.91 2.55
CA MET A 158 -7.56 -3.86 3.45
C MET A 158 -7.77 -3.45 4.92
N PRO A 159 -7.72 -4.37 5.89
CA PRO A 159 -7.71 -3.99 7.30
C PRO A 159 -6.47 -3.16 7.63
N GLU A 160 -6.63 -2.14 8.47
CA GLU A 160 -5.54 -1.23 8.87
C GLU A 160 -4.58 -1.86 9.89
N GLU A 161 -4.98 -2.98 10.51
CA GLU A 161 -4.06 -3.87 11.25
C GLU A 161 -3.06 -4.56 10.32
N TRP A 162 -3.29 -4.51 8.99
CA TRP A 162 -2.46 -5.09 7.95
C TRP A 162 -2.19 -6.59 8.14
N ASN A 163 -3.20 -7.30 8.65
CA ASN A 163 -3.18 -8.72 8.97
C ASN A 163 -3.98 -9.60 8.01
N GLN A 164 -4.49 -9.06 6.89
CA GLN A 164 -5.20 -9.84 5.89
C GLN A 164 -4.35 -10.97 5.31
N VAL A 165 -5.02 -12.01 4.83
CA VAL A 165 -4.37 -13.07 4.04
C VAL A 165 -4.56 -12.72 2.57
N SER A 166 -3.47 -12.26 1.96
CA SER A 166 -3.38 -11.92 0.55
C SER A 166 -2.02 -12.33 0.00
N PHE A 167 -2.03 -13.06 -1.11
CA PHE A 167 -0.83 -13.73 -1.60
C PHE A 167 -0.87 -13.94 -3.12
N ASP A 168 0.27 -14.31 -3.67
CA ASP A 168 0.39 -14.88 -5.02
C ASP A 168 1.59 -15.84 -5.05
N ASP A 169 1.34 -17.14 -5.19
CA ASP A 169 2.41 -18.15 -5.11
C ASP A 169 3.15 -18.37 -6.44
N HIS A 170 2.80 -17.66 -7.50
CA HIS A 170 3.48 -17.77 -8.80
C HIS A 170 3.43 -16.46 -9.58
N VAL A 171 4.52 -15.68 -9.53
CA VAL A 171 4.67 -14.45 -10.31
C VAL A 171 6.05 -14.36 -10.95
N HIS A 172 6.19 -13.49 -11.95
CA HIS A 172 7.44 -13.26 -12.67
C HIS A 172 7.85 -11.79 -12.70
N ASP A 173 9.15 -11.55 -12.62
CA ASP A 173 9.78 -10.26 -12.85
C ASP A 173 10.43 -10.19 -14.25
N VAL A 174 11.07 -9.06 -14.55
CA VAL A 174 11.77 -8.81 -15.83
C VAL A 174 12.93 -9.76 -16.11
N ASN A 175 13.45 -10.47 -15.11
CA ASN A 175 14.53 -11.42 -15.31
C ASN A 175 14.04 -12.74 -15.92
N THR A 176 12.73 -12.99 -15.89
CA THR A 176 12.07 -14.09 -16.64
C THR A 176 11.07 -13.52 -17.63
N LYS A 177 9.81 -13.96 -17.64
CA LYS A 177 8.78 -13.50 -18.61
C LYS A 177 7.99 -12.27 -18.15
N GLY A 178 8.29 -11.75 -16.96
CA GLY A 178 7.64 -10.54 -16.45
C GLY A 178 8.15 -9.30 -17.18
N ARG A 179 7.46 -8.18 -16.99
CA ARG A 179 7.84 -6.89 -17.60
C ARG A 179 8.44 -5.88 -16.62
N LYS A 180 8.30 -6.16 -15.32
CA LYS A 180 8.60 -5.21 -14.24
C LYS A 180 9.86 -5.63 -13.53
N SER A 181 10.71 -4.67 -13.19
CA SER A 181 11.80 -4.92 -12.24
C SER A 181 11.25 -5.47 -10.92
N ALA A 182 12.10 -6.18 -10.17
CA ALA A 182 11.73 -6.74 -8.88
C ALA A 182 11.20 -5.65 -7.92
N THR A 183 11.83 -4.47 -7.90
CA THR A 183 11.36 -3.31 -7.12
C THR A 183 9.94 -2.87 -7.53
N HIS A 184 9.67 -2.75 -8.83
CA HIS A 184 8.35 -2.36 -9.34
C HIS A 184 7.29 -3.44 -9.02
N LEU A 185 7.62 -4.72 -9.18
CA LEU A 185 6.72 -5.83 -8.86
C LEU A 185 6.27 -5.78 -7.39
N VAL A 186 7.22 -5.61 -6.46
CA VAL A 186 6.92 -5.53 -5.02
C VAL A 186 6.09 -4.29 -4.67
N MET A 187 6.40 -3.12 -5.27
CA MET A 187 5.59 -1.92 -5.08
C MET A 187 4.14 -2.15 -5.50
N ASP A 188 3.91 -2.73 -6.67
CA ASP A 188 2.56 -2.97 -7.18
C ASP A 188 1.80 -4.03 -6.39
N ALA A 189 2.49 -5.06 -5.91
CA ALA A 189 1.91 -6.02 -4.97
C ALA A 189 1.45 -5.34 -3.68
N TRP A 190 2.25 -4.42 -3.14
CA TRP A 190 1.90 -3.65 -1.97
C TRP A 190 0.71 -2.72 -2.21
N ILE A 191 0.65 -2.03 -3.36
CA ILE A 191 -0.49 -1.19 -3.76
C ILE A 191 -1.77 -2.03 -3.85
N LYS A 192 -1.70 -3.26 -4.35
CA LYS A 192 -2.83 -4.21 -4.37
C LYS A 192 -3.18 -4.76 -2.98
N GLY A 193 -2.29 -4.63 -2.00
CA GLY A 193 -2.49 -5.07 -0.63
C GLY A 193 -2.10 -6.52 -0.40
N LEU A 194 -1.21 -7.07 -1.23
CA LEU A 194 -0.62 -8.40 -1.07
C LEU A 194 0.38 -8.42 0.09
N ARG A 195 0.38 -9.52 0.86
CA ARG A 195 1.23 -9.73 2.03
C ARG A 195 2.36 -10.72 1.77
N SER A 196 2.18 -11.61 0.80
CA SER A 196 3.23 -12.54 0.39
C SER A 196 3.27 -12.76 -1.12
N LEU A 197 4.46 -13.02 -1.67
CA LEU A 197 4.69 -13.36 -3.07
C LEU A 197 5.71 -14.49 -3.19
N THR A 198 5.55 -15.33 -4.20
CA THR A 198 6.62 -16.24 -4.64
C THR A 198 6.99 -15.89 -6.08
N VAL A 199 8.20 -15.37 -6.27
CA VAL A 199 8.71 -14.99 -7.60
C VAL A 199 9.51 -16.15 -8.18
N ILE A 200 9.16 -16.57 -9.39
CA ILE A 200 9.70 -17.78 -10.02
C ILE A 200 10.68 -17.42 -11.13
N TYR A 201 11.89 -17.98 -11.02
CA TYR A 201 12.98 -17.88 -11.99
C TYR A 201 13.11 -19.20 -12.77
N TYR A 202 13.48 -19.15 -14.05
CA TYR A 202 13.66 -20.38 -14.84
C TYR A 202 15.09 -20.89 -14.69
N SER A 203 15.23 -22.14 -14.24
CA SER A 203 16.47 -22.94 -14.13
C SER A 203 17.60 -22.36 -13.27
N HIS A 204 17.75 -21.04 -13.16
CA HIS A 204 18.71 -20.36 -12.30
C HIS A 204 18.19 -18.98 -11.87
N VAL A 205 18.71 -18.44 -10.77
CA VAL A 205 18.42 -17.09 -10.29
C VAL A 205 19.69 -16.22 -10.28
N PRO A 206 19.70 -15.05 -10.94
CA PRO A 206 20.80 -14.09 -10.80
C PRO A 206 20.86 -13.54 -9.38
N VAL A 207 22.06 -13.51 -8.78
CA VAL A 207 22.26 -13.03 -7.40
C VAL A 207 21.79 -11.59 -7.24
N GLU A 208 22.03 -10.72 -8.23
CA GLU A 208 21.61 -9.32 -8.17
C GLU A 208 20.08 -9.15 -8.26
N ALA A 209 19.39 -10.01 -9.03
CA ALA A 209 17.94 -10.05 -9.07
C ALA A 209 17.34 -10.46 -7.71
N ALA A 210 17.90 -11.52 -7.09
CA ALA A 210 17.51 -11.96 -5.77
C ALA A 210 17.76 -10.88 -4.69
N LYS A 211 18.92 -10.23 -4.73
CA LYS A 211 19.25 -9.11 -3.81
C LYS A 211 18.26 -7.97 -3.95
N GLU A 212 17.96 -7.53 -5.17
CA GLU A 212 16.98 -6.47 -5.41
C GLU A 212 15.59 -6.86 -4.90
N LEU A 213 15.13 -8.06 -5.24
CA LEU A 213 13.82 -8.56 -4.85
C LEU A 213 13.65 -8.64 -3.33
N LEU A 214 14.59 -9.27 -2.64
CA LEU A 214 14.53 -9.45 -1.19
C LEU A 214 14.68 -8.11 -0.45
N ALA A 215 15.53 -7.21 -0.94
CA ALA A 215 15.64 -5.86 -0.39
C ALA A 215 14.34 -5.06 -0.59
N ALA A 216 13.72 -5.11 -1.77
CA ALA A 216 12.45 -4.44 -2.04
C ALA A 216 11.32 -4.98 -1.14
N ALA A 217 11.28 -6.30 -0.95
CA ALA A 217 10.35 -6.99 -0.07
C ALA A 217 10.48 -6.54 1.40
N GLU A 218 11.71 -6.51 1.90
CA GLU A 218 12.04 -6.04 3.25
C GLU A 218 11.66 -4.56 3.44
N ILE A 219 11.89 -3.72 2.42
CA ILE A 219 11.44 -2.33 2.44
C ILE A 219 9.90 -2.29 2.56
N MET A 220 9.14 -2.95 1.69
CA MET A 220 7.68 -2.81 1.71
C MET A 220 6.97 -3.64 2.80
N GLY A 221 7.69 -4.49 3.53
CA GLY A 221 7.13 -5.38 4.55
C GLY A 221 6.25 -6.48 3.94
N ILE A 222 6.65 -7.00 2.78
CA ILE A 222 6.00 -8.13 2.09
C ILE A 222 6.89 -9.36 2.26
N GLU A 223 6.30 -10.50 2.59
CA GLU A 223 7.03 -11.77 2.61
C GLU A 223 7.27 -12.23 1.17
N VAL A 224 8.53 -12.35 0.74
CA VAL A 224 8.85 -12.83 -0.60
C VAL A 224 9.67 -14.11 -0.52
N ARG A 225 9.31 -15.07 -1.39
CA ARG A 225 10.04 -16.31 -1.61
C ARG A 225 10.54 -16.35 -3.05
N VAL A 226 11.70 -16.95 -3.23
CA VAL A 226 12.31 -17.17 -4.55
C VAL A 226 12.10 -18.64 -4.92
N GLY A 227 11.43 -18.88 -6.04
CA GLY A 227 11.27 -20.20 -6.63
C GLY A 227 12.14 -20.35 -7.87
N ILE A 228 12.65 -21.57 -8.12
CA ILE A 228 13.38 -21.92 -9.33
C ILE A 228 12.61 -23.05 -10.02
N GLU A 229 12.13 -22.80 -11.24
CA GLU A 229 11.42 -23.77 -12.06
C GLU A 229 12.42 -24.59 -12.87
N PHE A 230 12.40 -25.91 -12.64
CA PHE A 230 13.16 -26.91 -13.37
C PHE A 230 12.22 -27.76 -14.23
N TYR A 231 12.75 -28.19 -15.37
CA TYR A 231 12.10 -29.15 -16.26
C TYR A 231 12.60 -30.55 -15.93
N VAL A 232 11.68 -31.51 -15.81
CA VAL A 232 12.02 -32.93 -15.55
C VAL A 232 11.33 -33.81 -16.58
N ARG A 233 12.08 -34.80 -17.09
CA ARG A 233 11.55 -35.71 -18.11
C ARG A 233 10.47 -36.61 -17.51
N LEU A 234 9.31 -36.66 -18.16
CA LEU A 234 8.21 -37.58 -17.89
C LEU A 234 7.81 -38.23 -19.22
N ARG A 235 8.39 -39.41 -19.49
CA ARG A 235 8.19 -40.16 -20.74
C ARG A 235 8.58 -39.32 -21.96
N ASP A 236 7.60 -38.96 -22.79
CA ASP A 236 7.69 -38.19 -24.03
C ASP A 236 7.55 -36.67 -23.83
N LYS A 237 7.24 -36.21 -22.62
CA LYS A 237 7.03 -34.80 -22.29
C LYS A 237 7.87 -34.34 -21.09
N PHE A 238 7.89 -33.03 -20.84
CA PHE A 238 8.45 -32.46 -19.62
C PHE A 238 7.35 -32.11 -18.61
N ALA A 239 7.62 -32.40 -17.34
CA ALA A 239 6.90 -31.85 -16.20
C ALA A 239 7.74 -30.72 -15.56
N LYS A 240 7.08 -29.83 -14.82
CA LYS A 240 7.71 -28.65 -14.21
C LYS A 240 7.71 -28.78 -12.69
N LEU A 241 8.89 -28.70 -12.08
CA LEU A 241 9.08 -28.67 -10.64
C LEU A 241 9.61 -27.31 -10.21
N ILE A 242 8.92 -26.65 -9.30
CA ILE A 242 9.37 -25.39 -8.70
C ILE A 242 10.01 -25.72 -7.35
N TRP A 243 11.30 -25.47 -7.24
CA TRP A 243 12.05 -25.57 -6.00
C TRP A 243 12.05 -24.22 -5.28
N VAL A 244 11.55 -24.20 -4.04
CA VAL A 244 11.43 -23.00 -3.20
C VAL A 244 12.21 -23.24 -1.90
N PRO A 245 13.49 -22.81 -1.82
CA PRO A 245 14.29 -22.90 -0.60
C PRO A 245 13.62 -22.14 0.57
N ARG A 246 13.70 -22.68 1.80
CA ARG A 246 13.06 -22.10 3.00
C ARG A 246 13.98 -22.13 4.22
N GLY A 247 13.59 -21.40 5.27
CA GLY A 247 14.28 -21.43 6.56
C GLY A 247 15.28 -20.31 6.79
N PHE A 248 15.29 -19.29 5.93
CA PHE A 248 16.12 -18.10 6.10
C PHE A 248 15.48 -17.14 7.10
N GLY A 249 16.25 -16.68 8.09
CA GLY A 249 15.78 -15.69 9.07
C GLY A 249 15.80 -14.25 8.54
N ASN A 250 16.57 -13.97 7.48
CA ASN A 250 16.70 -12.65 6.87
C ASN A 250 17.04 -12.77 5.37
N SER A 251 16.99 -11.64 4.67
CA SER A 251 17.33 -11.50 3.25
C SER A 251 18.77 -11.95 2.95
N ARG A 252 19.72 -11.66 3.85
CA ARG A 252 21.14 -12.04 3.71
C ARG A 252 21.35 -13.55 3.65
N GLY A 253 20.66 -14.32 4.50
CA GLY A 253 20.82 -15.77 4.56
C GLY A 253 20.52 -16.48 3.23
N PHE A 254 19.57 -15.97 2.44
CA PHE A 254 19.32 -16.52 1.10
C PHE A 254 20.43 -16.17 0.10
N ILE A 255 20.98 -14.96 0.19
CA ILE A 255 22.08 -14.53 -0.68
C ILE A 255 23.36 -15.33 -0.36
N ASP A 256 23.66 -15.54 0.92
CA ASP A 256 24.79 -16.37 1.34
C ASP A 256 24.62 -17.83 0.87
N PHE A 257 23.39 -18.34 0.88
CA PHE A 257 23.05 -19.64 0.33
C PHE A 257 23.33 -19.77 -1.18
N LEU A 258 23.01 -18.74 -1.98
CA LEU A 258 23.39 -18.71 -3.39
C LEU A 258 24.92 -18.66 -3.60
N GLY A 259 25.67 -18.29 -2.56
CA GLY A 259 27.14 -18.29 -2.54
C GLY A 259 27.78 -19.65 -2.28
N LEU A 260 27.01 -20.68 -1.88
CA LEU A 260 27.56 -22.01 -1.60
C LEU A 260 28.05 -22.69 -2.89
N PRO A 261 29.22 -23.36 -2.90
CA PRO A 261 29.78 -23.96 -4.12
C PRO A 261 28.82 -24.90 -4.85
N ALA A 262 28.16 -25.81 -4.13
CA ALA A 262 27.21 -26.76 -4.71
C ALA A 262 25.96 -26.07 -5.31
N VAL A 263 25.54 -24.94 -4.73
CA VAL A 263 24.42 -24.15 -5.26
C VAL A 263 24.87 -23.38 -6.50
N GLN A 264 26.07 -22.81 -6.49
CA GLN A 264 26.65 -22.11 -7.65
C GLN A 264 26.81 -23.03 -8.86
N GLU A 265 27.25 -24.27 -8.64
CA GLU A 265 27.33 -25.31 -9.66
C GLU A 265 25.96 -25.58 -10.28
N LEU A 266 24.94 -25.84 -9.45
CA LEU A 266 23.57 -26.01 -9.91
C LEU A 266 23.05 -24.78 -10.70
N MET A 267 23.40 -23.56 -10.25
CA MET A 267 23.02 -22.33 -10.97
C MET A 267 23.75 -22.18 -12.30
N GLU A 268 25.01 -22.62 -12.45
CA GLU A 268 25.71 -22.60 -13.75
C GLU A 268 25.10 -23.60 -14.72
N GLU A 269 24.82 -24.83 -14.29
CA GLU A 269 24.09 -25.79 -15.12
C GLU A 269 22.71 -25.25 -15.54
N GLY A 270 22.02 -24.56 -14.63
CA GLY A 270 20.78 -23.85 -14.95
C GLY A 270 20.95 -22.71 -15.97
N ARG A 271 22.13 -22.07 -16.04
CA ARG A 271 22.46 -21.10 -17.10
C ARG A 271 22.66 -21.79 -18.44
N GLU A 272 23.26 -22.99 -18.47
CA GLU A 272 23.39 -23.78 -19.70
C GLU A 272 22.01 -24.15 -20.26
N VAL A 273 21.06 -24.54 -19.41
CA VAL A 273 19.65 -24.74 -19.78
C VAL A 273 19.05 -23.46 -20.37
N GLY A 274 19.34 -22.30 -19.77
CA GLY A 274 18.92 -20.99 -20.29
C GLY A 274 19.48 -20.70 -21.68
N ARG A 275 20.78 -20.92 -21.91
CA ARG A 275 21.44 -20.74 -23.22
C ARG A 275 20.85 -21.68 -24.28
N TYR A 276 20.53 -22.92 -23.89
CA TYR A 276 19.88 -23.90 -24.77
C TYR A 276 18.48 -23.44 -25.21
N HIS A 277 17.66 -22.95 -24.27
CA HIS A 277 16.34 -22.39 -24.57
C HIS A 277 16.44 -21.14 -25.45
N GLU A 278 17.40 -20.26 -25.16
CA GLU A 278 17.64 -19.07 -25.96
C GLU A 278 17.98 -19.41 -27.42
N ALA A 279 18.88 -20.37 -27.64
CA ALA A 279 19.22 -20.84 -28.98
C ALA A 279 17.99 -21.37 -29.74
N TYR A 280 17.08 -22.06 -29.05
CA TYR A 280 15.82 -22.48 -29.64
C TYR A 280 14.91 -21.32 -30.03
N VAL A 281 14.73 -20.33 -29.15
CA VAL A 281 13.88 -19.17 -29.43
C VAL A 281 14.40 -18.37 -30.63
N LEU A 282 15.72 -18.31 -30.83
CA LEU A 282 16.32 -17.66 -32.00
C LEU A 282 16.06 -18.44 -33.29
N ARG A 283 16.11 -19.78 -33.26
CA ARG A 283 15.67 -20.60 -34.41
C ARG A 283 14.20 -20.37 -34.73
N LEU A 284 13.37 -20.22 -33.71
CA LEU A 284 11.95 -19.93 -33.87
C LEU A 284 11.70 -18.53 -34.46
N LEU A 285 12.51 -17.54 -34.07
CA LEU A 285 12.51 -16.20 -34.67
C LEU A 285 12.89 -16.26 -36.17
N ALA A 286 13.92 -17.03 -36.52
CA ALA A 286 14.31 -17.21 -37.92
C ALA A 286 13.17 -17.82 -38.75
N ARG A 287 12.56 -18.92 -38.26
CA ARG A 287 11.40 -19.53 -38.92
C ARG A 287 10.23 -18.56 -39.06
N PHE A 288 9.95 -17.80 -38.00
CA PHE A 288 8.89 -16.79 -38.05
C PHE A 288 9.13 -15.79 -39.19
N ASN A 289 10.36 -15.31 -39.36
CA ASN A 289 10.69 -14.38 -40.44
C ASN A 289 10.52 -14.98 -41.85
N ASP A 290 10.79 -16.28 -42.00
CA ASP A 290 10.75 -16.99 -43.29
C ASP A 290 9.32 -17.42 -43.69
N GLU A 291 8.55 -17.97 -42.75
CA GLU A 291 7.25 -18.60 -43.00
C GLU A 291 6.09 -17.76 -42.45
N ASP A 292 5.98 -17.68 -41.12
CA ASP A 292 4.80 -17.18 -40.42
C ASP A 292 4.56 -15.66 -40.61
N ARG A 293 5.63 -14.88 -40.82
CA ARG A 293 5.59 -13.43 -41.03
C ARG A 293 4.77 -13.05 -42.25
N ASN A 294 4.93 -13.79 -43.36
CA ASN A 294 4.22 -13.49 -44.62
C ASN A 294 2.73 -13.80 -44.47
N VAL A 295 2.39 -14.95 -43.87
CA VAL A 295 1.00 -15.34 -43.58
C VAL A 295 0.31 -14.29 -42.71
N LEU A 296 0.97 -13.86 -41.62
CA LEU A 296 0.42 -12.87 -40.71
C LEU A 296 0.28 -11.47 -41.35
N SER A 297 1.22 -11.10 -42.24
CA SER A 297 1.19 -9.87 -43.02
C SER A 297 0.01 -9.84 -43.99
N GLU A 298 -0.25 -10.95 -44.68
CA GLU A 298 -1.40 -11.12 -45.57
C GLU A 298 -2.74 -11.10 -44.83
N GLU A 299 -2.86 -11.85 -43.72
CA GLU A 299 -4.09 -11.95 -42.92
C GLU A 299 -4.58 -10.59 -42.40
N LEU A 300 -3.64 -9.69 -42.06
CA LEU A 300 -3.92 -8.38 -41.49
C LEU A 300 -3.79 -7.23 -42.51
N GLY A 301 -3.26 -7.50 -43.71
CA GLY A 301 -2.98 -6.50 -44.73
C GLY A 301 -1.98 -5.44 -44.24
N ILE A 302 -0.92 -5.87 -43.55
CA ILE A 302 0.18 -5.03 -43.07
C ILE A 302 1.50 -5.52 -43.66
N ASP A 303 2.48 -4.64 -43.82
CA ASP A 303 3.83 -5.02 -44.24
C ASP A 303 4.76 -5.06 -43.03
N LEU A 304 4.99 -6.26 -42.47
CA LEU A 304 5.85 -6.47 -41.32
C LEU A 304 7.30 -6.76 -41.78
N PRO A 305 8.28 -5.88 -41.51
CA PRO A 305 9.68 -6.14 -41.85
C PRO A 305 10.24 -7.33 -41.03
N PRO A 306 11.29 -8.01 -41.53
CA PRO A 306 11.94 -9.08 -40.79
C PRO A 306 12.53 -8.55 -39.48
N LEU A 307 12.39 -9.33 -38.42
CA LEU A 307 12.85 -8.98 -37.08
C LEU A 307 14.33 -9.39 -36.92
N SER A 308 15.17 -8.45 -36.49
CA SER A 308 16.59 -8.68 -36.22
C SER A 308 16.81 -9.37 -34.88
N GLU A 309 17.76 -10.32 -34.83
CA GLU A 309 18.18 -10.96 -33.58
C GLU A 309 18.77 -9.95 -32.58
N ALA A 310 19.56 -8.99 -33.05
CA ALA A 310 20.18 -7.98 -32.19
C ALA A 310 19.13 -7.07 -31.56
N GLU A 311 18.10 -6.70 -32.32
CA GLU A 311 16.97 -5.92 -31.81
C GLU A 311 16.14 -6.72 -30.81
N PHE A 312 15.92 -8.01 -31.06
CA PHE A 312 15.22 -8.89 -30.14
C PHE A 312 15.98 -9.07 -28.82
N ARG A 313 17.31 -9.25 -28.87
CA ARG A 313 18.15 -9.32 -27.66
C ARG A 313 18.11 -8.02 -26.87
N ALA A 314 18.21 -6.87 -27.55
CA ALA A 314 18.09 -5.57 -26.92
C ALA A 314 16.71 -5.37 -26.26
N PHE A 315 15.66 -5.90 -26.87
CA PHE A 315 14.30 -5.87 -26.33
C PHE A 315 14.13 -6.70 -25.05
N VAL A 316 14.78 -7.86 -24.95
CA VAL A 316 14.77 -8.68 -23.73
C VAL A 316 15.61 -8.05 -22.62
N GLY A 317 16.69 -7.34 -22.97
CA GLY A 317 17.57 -6.66 -22.02
C GLY A 317 18.35 -7.64 -21.15
N ALA A 318 18.30 -7.46 -19.82
CA ALA A 318 19.01 -8.30 -18.85
C ALA A 318 18.26 -9.59 -18.47
N GLY A 319 17.05 -9.81 -19.01
CA GLY A 319 16.22 -10.97 -18.70
C GLY A 319 16.54 -12.22 -19.51
N GLN A 320 15.98 -13.35 -19.09
CA GLN A 320 16.11 -14.61 -19.81
C GLN A 320 15.21 -14.65 -21.05
N VAL A 321 15.76 -15.03 -22.21
CA VAL A 321 15.01 -15.14 -23.47
C VAL A 321 13.91 -16.19 -23.34
N SER A 322 12.70 -15.87 -23.82
CA SER A 322 11.55 -16.78 -23.76
C SER A 322 10.67 -16.63 -25.00
N ILE A 323 9.89 -17.67 -25.32
CA ILE A 323 8.88 -17.62 -26.40
C ILE A 323 7.88 -16.48 -26.17
N HIS A 324 7.57 -16.18 -24.91
CA HIS A 324 6.70 -15.06 -24.55
C HIS A 324 7.30 -13.71 -24.94
N HIS A 325 8.62 -13.52 -24.79
CA HIS A 325 9.30 -12.32 -25.26
C HIS A 325 9.23 -12.19 -26.78
N LEU A 326 9.39 -13.30 -27.51
CA LEU A 326 9.29 -13.29 -28.98
C LEU A 326 7.89 -12.87 -29.43
N GLY A 327 6.83 -13.50 -28.88
CA GLY A 327 5.45 -13.11 -29.19
C GLY A 327 5.14 -11.65 -28.86
N ARG A 328 5.73 -11.11 -27.78
CA ARG A 328 5.60 -9.69 -27.41
C ARG A 328 6.31 -8.77 -28.41
N CYS A 329 7.56 -9.08 -28.76
CA CYS A 329 8.34 -8.32 -29.72
C CYS A 329 7.60 -8.20 -31.07
N ILE A 330 7.03 -9.32 -31.54
CA ILE A 330 6.20 -9.36 -32.75
C ILE A 330 5.00 -8.40 -32.62
N LEU A 331 4.20 -8.54 -31.55
CA LEU A 331 3.01 -7.71 -31.35
C LEU A 331 3.34 -6.20 -31.30
N GLU A 332 4.38 -5.82 -30.54
CA GLU A 332 4.77 -4.42 -30.40
C GLU A 332 5.24 -3.79 -31.71
N ARG A 333 5.89 -4.55 -32.58
CA ARG A 333 6.30 -4.11 -33.92
C ARG A 333 5.10 -3.99 -34.87
N MET A 334 4.07 -4.82 -34.69
CA MET A 334 2.84 -4.77 -35.48
C MET A 334 1.91 -3.63 -35.10
N LEU A 335 1.86 -3.22 -33.82
CA LEU A 335 0.91 -2.20 -33.34
C LEU A 335 0.96 -0.86 -34.12
N PRO A 336 2.13 -0.27 -34.43
CA PRO A 336 2.21 0.92 -35.28
C PRO A 336 1.69 0.69 -36.71
N LEU A 337 1.93 -0.49 -37.28
CA LEU A 337 1.49 -0.85 -38.63
C LEU A 337 -0.02 -1.05 -38.68
N MET A 338 -0.59 -1.72 -37.66
CA MET A 338 -2.03 -1.85 -37.48
C MET A 338 -2.70 -0.48 -37.33
N ARG A 339 -2.12 0.45 -36.56
CA ARG A 339 -2.65 1.82 -36.43
C ARG A 339 -2.76 2.51 -37.79
N ARG A 340 -1.69 2.45 -38.58
CA ARG A 340 -1.69 3.02 -39.94
C ARG A 340 -2.74 2.35 -40.81
N ARG A 341 -2.85 1.02 -40.75
CA ARG A 341 -3.82 0.27 -41.53
C ARG A 341 -5.27 0.57 -41.13
N VAL A 342 -5.56 0.70 -39.85
CA VAL A 342 -6.87 1.10 -39.33
C VAL A 342 -7.24 2.51 -39.80
N ALA A 343 -6.29 3.44 -39.88
CA ALA A 343 -6.53 4.77 -40.43
C ALA A 343 -6.95 4.72 -41.90
N GLU A 344 -6.29 3.90 -42.72
CA GLU A 344 -6.67 3.67 -44.13
C GLU A 344 -8.06 2.99 -44.26
N LEU A 345 -8.32 1.99 -43.43
CA LEU A 345 -9.60 1.27 -43.39
C LEU A 345 -10.76 2.19 -42.95
N ARG A 346 -10.47 3.17 -42.09
CA ARG A 346 -11.45 4.17 -41.66
C ARG A 346 -11.91 5.04 -42.82
N GLU A 347 -10.99 5.52 -43.65
CA GLU A 347 -11.34 6.31 -44.84
C GLU A 347 -12.19 5.51 -45.82
N ARG A 348 -11.88 4.20 -45.97
CA ARG A 348 -12.66 3.29 -46.83
C ARG A 348 -14.04 2.96 -46.27
N HIS A 349 -14.17 2.79 -44.95
CA HIS A 349 -15.44 2.47 -44.29
C HIS A 349 -16.48 3.58 -44.50
N ALA A 350 -16.06 4.85 -44.52
CA ALA A 350 -16.95 6.00 -44.72
C ALA A 350 -17.68 6.02 -46.09
N GLY A 351 -17.17 5.31 -47.10
CA GLY A 351 -17.76 5.18 -48.44
C GLY A 351 -18.07 3.74 -48.86
N ALA A 352 -18.03 2.78 -47.92
CA ALA A 352 -18.13 1.36 -48.22
C ALA A 352 -19.58 0.88 -48.41
N THR A 353 -19.75 -0.18 -49.21
CA THR A 353 -21.01 -0.95 -49.26
C THR A 353 -21.24 -1.71 -47.94
N PRO A 354 -22.48 -2.10 -47.59
CA PRO A 354 -22.77 -2.79 -46.31
C PRO A 354 -21.92 -4.06 -46.08
N GLU A 355 -21.63 -4.82 -47.15
CA GLU A 355 -20.78 -6.01 -47.08
C GLU A 355 -19.30 -5.68 -46.86
N GLU A 356 -18.81 -4.59 -47.48
CA GLU A 356 -17.43 -4.13 -47.29
C GLU A 356 -17.24 -3.49 -45.91
N ALA A 357 -18.23 -2.75 -45.41
CA ALA A 357 -18.24 -2.24 -44.04
C ALA A 357 -18.13 -3.37 -43.00
N ALA A 358 -18.93 -4.44 -43.15
CA ALA A 358 -18.87 -5.61 -42.26
C ALA A 358 -17.51 -6.33 -42.31
N ARG A 359 -16.88 -6.41 -43.49
CA ARG A 359 -15.51 -6.97 -43.64
C ARG A 359 -14.46 -6.11 -42.95
N ILE A 360 -14.56 -4.79 -43.06
CA ILE A 360 -13.66 -3.84 -42.39
C ILE A 360 -13.82 -3.93 -40.87
N GLU A 361 -15.06 -3.95 -40.39
CA GLU A 361 -15.37 -4.11 -38.96
C GLU A 361 -14.84 -5.43 -38.40
N ALA A 362 -14.99 -6.53 -39.14
CA ALA A 362 -14.43 -7.82 -38.74
C ALA A 362 -12.89 -7.80 -38.70
N LEU A 363 -12.23 -7.15 -39.65
CA LEU A 363 -10.77 -7.03 -39.67
C LEU A 363 -10.25 -6.17 -38.52
N VAL A 364 -10.88 -5.01 -38.26
CA VAL A 364 -10.54 -4.15 -37.11
C VAL A 364 -10.84 -4.86 -35.79
N GLY A 365 -11.92 -5.64 -35.75
CA GLY A 365 -12.24 -6.56 -34.66
C GLY A 365 -11.09 -7.53 -34.41
N ARG A 366 -10.62 -8.26 -35.43
CA ARG A 366 -9.47 -9.17 -35.29
C ARG A 366 -8.20 -8.45 -34.83
N MET A 367 -7.89 -7.29 -35.43
CA MET A 367 -6.74 -6.48 -35.00
C MET A 367 -6.84 -6.13 -33.53
N ASN A 368 -8.01 -5.72 -33.03
CA ASN A 368 -8.22 -5.39 -31.62
C ASN A 368 -8.03 -6.59 -30.67
N HIS A 369 -8.41 -7.80 -31.08
CA HIS A 369 -8.34 -8.98 -30.21
C HIS A 369 -7.02 -9.75 -30.32
N LEU A 370 -6.16 -9.44 -31.30
CA LEU A 370 -4.87 -10.11 -31.47
C LEU A 370 -3.96 -9.86 -30.26
N GLY A 371 -3.71 -10.90 -29.49
CA GLY A 371 -2.87 -10.85 -28.28
C GLY A 371 -1.59 -11.69 -28.39
N VAL A 372 -0.68 -11.48 -27.44
CA VAL A 372 0.60 -12.22 -27.35
C VAL A 372 0.39 -13.74 -27.36
N TYR A 373 -0.55 -14.25 -26.58
CA TYR A 373 -0.83 -15.69 -26.52
C TYR A 373 -1.43 -16.24 -27.83
N GLU A 374 -2.18 -15.44 -28.58
CA GLU A 374 -2.71 -15.86 -29.87
C GLU A 374 -1.60 -16.02 -30.91
N ILE A 375 -0.64 -15.09 -30.93
CA ILE A 375 0.57 -15.20 -31.76
C ILE A 375 1.37 -16.45 -31.38
N ILE A 376 1.55 -16.70 -30.07
CA ILE A 376 2.28 -17.87 -29.59
C ILE A 376 1.62 -19.17 -30.02
N GLU A 377 0.33 -19.36 -29.75
CA GLU A 377 -0.35 -20.64 -30.02
C GLU A 377 -0.57 -20.86 -31.53
N ARG A 378 -0.94 -19.82 -32.29
CA ARG A 378 -1.31 -19.96 -33.70
C ARG A 378 -0.13 -19.99 -34.66
N HIS A 379 0.93 -19.23 -34.37
CA HIS A 379 2.07 -19.06 -35.27
C HIS A 379 3.34 -19.69 -34.71
N LEU A 380 3.70 -19.42 -33.45
CA LEU A 380 4.97 -19.90 -32.91
C LEU A 380 4.94 -21.41 -32.60
N ARG A 381 3.89 -21.91 -31.92
CA ARG A 381 3.76 -23.32 -31.50
C ARG A 381 3.28 -24.27 -32.58
N ARG A 382 2.52 -23.78 -33.57
CA ARG A 382 2.00 -24.61 -34.67
C ARG A 382 3.09 -25.31 -35.50
N GLY A 383 4.30 -24.75 -35.55
CA GLY A 383 5.45 -25.33 -36.23
C GLY A 383 6.48 -26.02 -35.31
N GLU A 384 6.16 -26.32 -34.03
CA GLU A 384 7.04 -27.13 -33.17
C GLU A 384 7.39 -28.48 -33.80
N SER A 385 6.56 -29.00 -34.70
CA SER A 385 6.77 -30.27 -35.41
C SER A 385 7.85 -30.23 -36.50
N SER A 386 8.25 -29.06 -37.02
CA SER A 386 9.31 -28.95 -38.06
C SER A 386 10.68 -28.57 -37.49
N LEU A 387 10.72 -27.83 -36.38
CA LEU A 387 11.94 -27.47 -35.66
C LEU A 387 12.26 -28.55 -34.61
N SER A 388 12.83 -29.67 -35.06
CA SER A 388 13.27 -30.73 -34.15
C SER A 388 14.71 -30.49 -33.65
N PRO A 389 14.99 -30.62 -32.34
CA PRO A 389 14.04 -30.79 -31.24
C PRO A 389 13.65 -29.47 -30.56
N ALA A 390 12.36 -29.35 -30.21
CA ALA A 390 11.86 -28.32 -29.32
C ALA A 390 12.32 -28.58 -27.87
N PRO A 391 12.67 -27.56 -27.08
CA PRO A 391 13.18 -27.71 -25.72
C PRO A 391 12.11 -28.20 -24.73
N ASP A 392 10.83 -28.04 -25.09
CA ASP A 392 9.68 -28.58 -24.34
C ASP A 392 9.38 -30.06 -24.70
N MET A 393 10.16 -30.68 -25.62
CA MET A 393 10.11 -32.12 -25.92
C MET A 393 11.40 -32.81 -25.50
N ALA A 394 11.28 -33.98 -24.87
CA ALA A 394 12.44 -34.77 -24.46
C ALA A 394 13.14 -35.32 -25.71
N SER A 395 14.35 -34.81 -26.01
CA SER A 395 15.16 -35.27 -27.14
C SER A 395 16.51 -35.79 -26.67
N GLU A 396 17.03 -36.80 -27.36
CA GLU A 396 18.30 -37.48 -27.05
C GLU A 396 19.41 -37.01 -27.99
N GLY A 397 19.62 -35.69 -28.04
CA GLY A 397 20.68 -35.07 -28.83
C GLY A 397 21.98 -34.86 -28.03
N GLU A 398 23.13 -34.87 -28.72
CA GLU A 398 24.50 -34.71 -28.17
C GLU A 398 24.77 -33.32 -27.52
N HIS A 399 23.81 -32.39 -27.61
CA HIS A 399 23.93 -31.01 -27.12
C HIS A 399 22.85 -30.62 -26.09
N VAL A 400 22.14 -31.59 -25.50
CA VAL A 400 21.13 -31.31 -24.46
C VAL A 400 21.83 -31.16 -23.10
N PRO A 401 21.60 -30.05 -22.36
CA PRO A 401 22.16 -29.84 -21.02
C PRO A 401 21.81 -30.97 -20.04
N SER A 402 22.75 -31.30 -19.15
CA SER A 402 22.63 -32.39 -18.18
C SER A 402 21.37 -32.30 -17.32
N LEU A 403 20.98 -31.10 -16.86
CA LEU A 403 19.78 -30.92 -16.04
C LEU A 403 18.47 -31.32 -16.76
N LEU A 404 18.40 -31.21 -18.09
CA LEU A 404 17.20 -31.60 -18.85
C LEU A 404 17.10 -33.11 -19.09
N THR A 405 18.20 -33.85 -18.94
CA THR A 405 18.20 -35.30 -19.08
C THR A 405 17.90 -36.03 -17.76
N LEU A 406 17.96 -35.33 -16.63
CA LEU A 406 17.73 -35.94 -15.31
C LEU A 406 16.25 -36.31 -15.11
N PRO A 407 15.97 -37.52 -14.59
CA PRO A 407 14.62 -37.87 -14.15
C PRO A 407 14.29 -37.16 -12.83
N ALA A 408 13.01 -36.93 -12.58
CA ALA A 408 12.53 -36.20 -11.41
C ALA A 408 13.11 -36.68 -10.06
N PRO A 409 13.19 -37.99 -9.76
CA PRO A 409 13.72 -38.46 -8.47
C PRO A 409 15.19 -38.07 -8.24
N ARG A 410 16.02 -38.13 -9.29
CA ARG A 410 17.44 -37.77 -9.22
C ARG A 410 17.65 -36.28 -9.01
N LEU A 411 16.86 -35.45 -9.69
CA LEU A 411 16.87 -34.01 -9.43
C LEU A 411 16.51 -33.73 -7.97
N LEU A 412 15.48 -34.40 -7.44
CA LEU A 412 15.05 -34.20 -6.05
C LEU A 412 16.05 -34.72 -5.02
N GLU A 413 16.75 -35.83 -5.29
CA GLU A 413 17.88 -36.28 -4.47
C GLU A 413 18.94 -35.18 -4.36
N ARG A 414 19.38 -34.64 -5.50
CA ARG A 414 20.36 -33.55 -5.54
C ARG A 414 19.87 -32.30 -4.82
N LEU A 415 18.61 -31.93 -4.99
CA LEU A 415 18.02 -30.76 -4.30
C LEU A 415 17.86 -30.99 -2.78
N ARG A 416 17.72 -32.23 -2.32
CA ARG A 416 17.65 -32.57 -0.88
C ARG A 416 19.01 -32.47 -0.19
N GLU A 417 20.09 -32.69 -0.91
CA GLU A 417 21.46 -32.56 -0.40
C GLU A 417 21.85 -31.10 -0.13
N LEU A 418 21.16 -30.13 -0.75
CA LEU A 418 21.39 -28.70 -0.54
C LEU A 418 20.69 -28.20 0.73
N PRO A 419 21.43 -27.72 1.76
CA PRO A 419 20.81 -27.04 2.90
C PRO A 419 20.44 -25.60 2.51
N PRO A 420 19.27 -25.04 2.89
CA PRO A 420 18.27 -25.54 3.85
C PRO A 420 17.06 -26.26 3.22
N LYS A 421 16.18 -26.80 4.08
CA LYS A 421 14.93 -27.48 3.68
C LYS A 421 14.16 -26.65 2.65
N ALA A 422 13.69 -27.31 1.61
CA ALA A 422 12.95 -26.68 0.53
C ALA A 422 11.53 -27.23 0.39
N ASN A 423 10.68 -26.38 -0.14
CA ASN A 423 9.42 -26.79 -0.72
C ASN A 423 9.64 -27.15 -2.19
N VAL A 424 9.05 -28.26 -2.61
CA VAL A 424 8.97 -28.64 -4.03
C VAL A 424 7.50 -28.59 -4.42
N VAL A 425 7.20 -27.73 -5.40
CA VAL A 425 5.85 -27.56 -5.97
C VAL A 425 5.82 -28.21 -7.34
N LEU A 426 4.86 -29.10 -7.59
CA LEU A 426 4.60 -29.63 -8.93
C LEU A 426 3.59 -28.72 -9.64
N ASN A 427 3.97 -28.19 -10.79
CA ASN A 427 3.08 -27.42 -11.66
C ASN A 427 2.24 -28.39 -12.51
N LEU A 428 0.93 -28.22 -12.49
CA LEU A 428 -0.04 -29.14 -13.10
C LEU A 428 -0.34 -28.86 -14.58
N SER A 429 0.35 -27.91 -15.22
CA SER A 429 0.14 -27.57 -16.63
C SER A 429 0.32 -28.80 -17.53
N TYR A 430 -0.72 -29.15 -18.30
CA TYR A 430 -0.73 -30.31 -19.21
C TYR A 430 -0.53 -31.68 -18.54
N LEU A 431 -0.68 -31.76 -17.21
CA LEU A 431 -0.64 -33.01 -16.46
C LEU A 431 -2.06 -33.52 -16.18
N ARG A 432 -2.25 -34.83 -16.31
CA ARG A 432 -3.45 -35.56 -15.89
C ARG A 432 -3.22 -36.29 -14.58
N ALA A 433 -4.27 -36.84 -13.97
CA ALA A 433 -4.15 -37.56 -12.69
C ALA A 433 -3.13 -38.71 -12.75
N GLU A 434 -3.04 -39.43 -13.87
CA GLU A 434 -2.06 -40.50 -14.10
C GLU A 434 -0.60 -39.99 -14.12
N ASP A 435 -0.35 -38.79 -14.63
CA ASP A 435 0.99 -38.18 -14.67
C ASP A 435 1.42 -37.79 -13.25
N VAL A 436 0.50 -37.17 -12.51
CA VAL A 436 0.74 -36.73 -11.15
C VAL A 436 1.00 -37.91 -10.24
N LEU A 437 0.21 -38.99 -10.35
CA LEU A 437 0.39 -40.19 -9.55
C LEU A 437 1.77 -40.86 -9.79
N GLU A 438 2.17 -41.00 -11.05
CA GLU A 438 3.48 -41.56 -11.43
C GLU A 438 4.63 -40.71 -10.85
N LEU A 439 4.53 -39.38 -10.93
CA LEU A 439 5.52 -38.46 -10.38
C LEU A 439 5.57 -38.50 -8.84
N LEU A 440 4.42 -38.50 -8.16
CA LEU A 440 4.35 -38.55 -6.69
C LEU A 440 4.98 -39.84 -6.15
N TYR A 441 4.69 -40.98 -6.79
CA TYR A 441 5.26 -42.26 -6.42
C TYR A 441 6.78 -42.32 -6.71
N SER A 442 7.19 -41.98 -7.93
CA SER A 442 8.61 -42.03 -8.34
C SER A 442 9.49 -41.12 -7.49
N CYS A 443 8.97 -39.97 -7.06
CA CYS A 443 9.70 -39.00 -6.24
C CYS A 443 9.78 -39.38 -4.75
N GLY A 444 9.12 -40.47 -4.31
CA GLY A 444 9.19 -40.96 -2.93
C GLY A 444 8.85 -39.89 -1.89
N GLY A 445 7.77 -39.14 -2.08
CA GLY A 445 7.38 -38.04 -1.18
C GLY A 445 8.22 -36.76 -1.30
N GLY A 446 9.07 -36.63 -2.32
CA GLY A 446 9.87 -35.42 -2.56
C GLY A 446 9.08 -34.21 -3.01
N VAL A 447 7.94 -34.43 -3.67
CA VAL A 447 6.99 -33.36 -4.01
C VAL A 447 6.16 -33.04 -2.77
N THR A 448 6.21 -31.79 -2.33
CA THR A 448 5.58 -31.35 -1.07
C THR A 448 4.30 -30.54 -1.29
N HIS A 449 4.16 -29.89 -2.45
CA HIS A 449 3.03 -29.04 -2.78
C HIS A 449 2.58 -29.29 -4.23
N LEU A 450 1.28 -29.13 -4.51
CA LEU A 450 0.72 -29.10 -5.86
C LEU A 450 0.24 -27.68 -6.19
N GLU A 451 0.55 -27.17 -7.37
CA GLU A 451 -0.04 -25.91 -7.88
C GLU A 451 -1.44 -26.19 -8.41
N ILE A 452 -2.42 -26.26 -7.50
CA ILE A 452 -3.78 -26.73 -7.78
C ILE A 452 -4.60 -25.77 -8.66
N LEU A 453 -4.17 -24.51 -8.74
CA LEU A 453 -4.79 -23.52 -9.61
C LEU A 453 -3.75 -22.50 -10.03
N ASN A 454 -3.61 -22.35 -11.34
CA ASN A 454 -2.82 -21.32 -11.98
C ASN A 454 -3.74 -20.52 -12.90
N LEU A 455 -4.00 -19.25 -12.55
CA LEU A 455 -5.04 -18.45 -13.23
C LEU A 455 -4.82 -18.35 -14.74
N LYS A 456 -3.57 -18.25 -15.19
CA LYS A 456 -3.23 -18.25 -16.60
C LYS A 456 -3.50 -19.60 -17.25
N ASN A 457 -3.07 -20.71 -16.64
CA ASN A 457 -3.31 -22.04 -17.19
C ASN A 457 -4.82 -22.32 -17.30
N LYS A 458 -5.60 -21.92 -16.29
CA LYS A 458 -7.06 -21.99 -16.33
C LYS A 458 -7.66 -21.14 -17.46
N SER A 459 -7.24 -19.88 -17.61
CA SER A 459 -7.69 -19.01 -18.71
C SER A 459 -7.35 -19.56 -20.11
N LEU A 460 -6.25 -20.32 -20.22
CA LEU A 460 -5.79 -20.91 -21.48
C LEU A 460 -6.26 -22.37 -21.68
N GLY A 461 -7.06 -22.93 -20.77
CA GLY A 461 -7.56 -24.31 -20.87
C GLY A 461 -6.47 -25.39 -20.74
N ARG A 462 -5.40 -25.10 -19.98
CA ARG A 462 -4.24 -26.01 -19.80
C ARG A 462 -4.34 -26.91 -18.55
N GLU A 463 -5.36 -26.69 -17.72
CA GLU A 463 -5.71 -27.56 -16.60
C GLU A 463 -6.66 -28.65 -17.10
N LEU A 464 -6.15 -29.89 -17.24
CA LEU A 464 -6.89 -30.98 -17.90
C LEU A 464 -7.78 -31.77 -16.93
N ASP A 465 -7.27 -32.07 -15.73
CA ASP A 465 -7.89 -33.06 -14.82
C ASP A 465 -7.85 -32.63 -13.34
N ALA A 466 -8.18 -31.36 -13.09
CA ALA A 466 -8.03 -30.74 -11.77
C ALA A 466 -8.85 -31.42 -10.66
N GLU A 467 -10.06 -31.89 -10.96
CA GLU A 467 -10.95 -32.54 -9.97
C GLU A 467 -10.37 -33.86 -9.47
N ARG A 468 -9.92 -34.75 -10.37
CA ARG A 468 -9.34 -36.04 -10.01
C ARG A 468 -8.00 -35.87 -9.27
N ILE A 469 -7.18 -34.89 -9.66
CA ILE A 469 -5.91 -34.58 -8.97
C ILE A 469 -6.15 -34.12 -7.53
N LEU A 470 -7.16 -33.28 -7.31
CA LEU A 470 -7.54 -32.83 -5.97
C LEU A 470 -8.15 -33.97 -5.14
N GLU A 471 -8.90 -34.87 -5.78
CA GLU A 471 -9.41 -36.07 -5.13
C GLU A 471 -8.27 -37.01 -4.70
N LEU A 472 -7.28 -37.18 -5.56
CA LEU A 472 -6.06 -37.95 -5.28
C LEU A 472 -5.30 -37.34 -4.09
N GLN A 473 -5.13 -36.01 -4.07
CA GLN A 473 -4.48 -35.30 -2.96
C GLN A 473 -5.23 -35.52 -1.63
N ASP A 474 -6.55 -35.40 -1.62
CA ASP A 474 -7.37 -35.61 -0.43
C ASP A 474 -7.32 -37.07 0.05
N ALA A 475 -7.36 -38.04 -0.88
CA ALA A 475 -7.22 -39.46 -0.55
C ALA A 475 -5.86 -39.80 0.08
N LEU A 476 -4.77 -39.20 -0.42
CA LEU A 476 -3.42 -39.35 0.13
C LEU A 476 -3.31 -38.73 1.53
N ASN A 477 -3.78 -37.49 1.70
CA ASN A 477 -3.67 -36.76 2.96
C ASN A 477 -4.56 -37.34 4.07
N THR A 478 -5.73 -37.88 3.74
CA THR A 478 -6.62 -38.53 4.71
C THR A 478 -6.20 -39.97 5.02
N GLY A 479 -5.28 -40.55 4.26
CA GLY A 479 -4.88 -41.95 4.38
C GLY A 479 -5.98 -42.94 4.01
N ASN A 480 -6.94 -42.55 3.15
CA ASN A 480 -8.07 -43.40 2.79
C ASN A 480 -7.70 -44.37 1.64
N VAL A 481 -7.23 -45.56 2.02
CA VAL A 481 -6.79 -46.63 1.10
C VAL A 481 -7.89 -47.06 0.12
N ILE A 482 -9.15 -47.12 0.57
CA ILE A 482 -10.28 -47.56 -0.27
C ILE A 482 -10.52 -46.55 -1.40
N ARG A 483 -10.50 -45.25 -1.06
CA ARG A 483 -10.68 -44.17 -2.04
C ARG A 483 -9.51 -44.12 -3.02
N LEU A 484 -8.28 -44.24 -2.50
CA LEU A 484 -7.08 -44.27 -3.34
C LEU A 484 -7.09 -45.46 -4.31
N LYS A 485 -7.40 -46.67 -3.84
CA LYS A 485 -7.57 -47.85 -4.71
C LYS A 485 -8.63 -47.62 -5.79
N ARG A 486 -9.80 -47.08 -5.43
CA ARG A 486 -10.86 -46.76 -6.41
C ARG A 486 -10.40 -45.77 -7.47
N LEU A 487 -9.68 -44.72 -7.09
CA LEU A 487 -9.15 -43.72 -8.02
C LEU A 487 -8.11 -44.32 -8.97
N ILE A 488 -7.16 -45.07 -8.43
CA ILE A 488 -6.11 -45.73 -9.24
C ILE A 488 -6.75 -46.72 -10.22
N MET A 489 -7.70 -47.55 -9.76
CA MET A 489 -8.42 -48.48 -10.64
C MET A 489 -9.19 -47.75 -11.74
N ALA A 490 -9.90 -46.66 -11.42
CA ALA A 490 -10.60 -45.87 -12.42
C ALA A 490 -9.66 -45.29 -13.49
N ILE A 491 -8.47 -44.82 -13.09
CA ILE A 491 -7.45 -44.34 -14.02
C ILE A 491 -6.92 -45.48 -14.91
N VAL A 492 -6.69 -46.66 -14.33
CA VAL A 492 -6.24 -47.86 -15.07
C VAL A 492 -7.31 -48.33 -16.07
N ASP A 493 -8.59 -48.29 -15.70
CA ASP A 493 -9.72 -48.66 -16.56
C ASP A 493 -9.90 -47.65 -17.71
N ASP A 494 -9.74 -46.35 -17.46
CA ASP A 494 -9.80 -45.30 -18.48
C ASP A 494 -8.68 -45.49 -19.53
N LEU A 495 -7.46 -45.82 -19.10
CA LEU A 495 -6.36 -46.18 -20.00
C LEU A 495 -6.59 -47.51 -20.74
N SER A 496 -7.49 -48.35 -20.24
CA SER A 496 -7.90 -49.58 -20.91
C SER A 496 -8.87 -49.35 -22.07
N CYS A 497 -9.62 -48.24 -22.01
CA CYS A 497 -10.57 -47.85 -23.05
C CYS A 497 -9.94 -46.96 -24.15
N ALA A 498 -8.75 -46.39 -23.91
CA ALA A 498 -8.14 -45.37 -24.78
C ALA A 498 -7.31 -45.92 -25.97
N GLY A 499 -7.01 -47.23 -26.02
CA GLY A 499 -6.30 -47.90 -27.13
C GLY A 499 -5.15 -48.83 -26.71
N ASP A 500 -4.74 -49.73 -27.60
CA ASP A 500 -3.67 -50.74 -27.41
C ASP A 500 -2.28 -50.23 -27.87
N ASP A 501 -1.95 -48.98 -27.57
CA ASP A 501 -0.59 -48.46 -27.84
C ASP A 501 0.42 -49.02 -26.82
N GLU A 502 1.63 -49.36 -27.26
CA GLU A 502 2.71 -49.90 -26.41
C GLU A 502 3.06 -48.95 -25.25
N ALA A 503 2.98 -47.64 -25.48
CA ALA A 503 3.16 -46.60 -24.46
C ALA A 503 2.04 -46.63 -23.40
N CYS A 504 0.78 -46.87 -23.80
CA CYS A 504 -0.36 -47.03 -22.91
C CYS A 504 -0.25 -48.32 -22.08
N ALA A 505 0.25 -49.41 -22.68
CA ALA A 505 0.51 -50.67 -21.97
C ALA A 505 1.60 -50.50 -20.90
N ALA A 506 2.73 -49.86 -21.24
CA ALA A 506 3.80 -49.58 -20.28
C ALA A 506 3.35 -48.64 -19.14
N ARG A 507 2.48 -47.67 -19.45
CA ARG A 507 1.88 -46.78 -18.46
C ARG A 507 0.93 -47.53 -17.52
N ARG A 508 0.11 -48.43 -18.07
CA ARG A 508 -0.79 -49.27 -17.30
C ARG A 508 -0.03 -50.16 -16.34
N ALA A 509 1.05 -50.81 -16.79
CA ALA A 509 1.90 -51.63 -15.94
C ALA A 509 2.43 -50.84 -14.72
N ALA A 510 2.97 -49.64 -14.96
CA ALA A 510 3.46 -48.78 -13.88
C ALA A 510 2.37 -48.40 -12.86
N LEU A 511 1.14 -48.10 -13.31
CA LEU A 511 0.03 -47.79 -12.41
C LEU A 511 -0.48 -49.02 -11.63
N VAL A 512 -0.43 -50.19 -12.24
CA VAL A 512 -0.76 -51.47 -11.58
C VAL A 512 0.28 -51.78 -10.51
N ASP A 513 1.56 -51.52 -10.76
CA ASP A 513 2.61 -51.67 -9.73
C ASP A 513 2.35 -50.74 -8.53
N ILE A 514 1.99 -49.47 -8.79
CA ILE A 514 1.58 -48.52 -7.74
C ILE A 514 0.33 -49.01 -6.99
N LEU A 515 -0.61 -49.66 -7.68
CA LEU A 515 -1.82 -50.22 -7.08
C LEU A 515 -1.50 -51.36 -6.10
N TYR A 516 -0.51 -52.19 -6.41
CA TYR A 516 -0.02 -53.24 -5.51
C TYR A 516 0.79 -52.65 -4.34
N ASP A 517 1.37 -51.46 -4.51
CA ASP A 517 2.23 -50.79 -3.52
C ASP A 517 1.61 -49.52 -2.90
N ILE A 518 0.28 -49.51 -2.74
CA ILE A 518 -0.44 -48.41 -2.05
C ILE A 518 0.12 -48.10 -0.65
N PRO A 519 0.50 -49.08 0.21
CA PRO A 519 1.01 -48.78 1.55
C PRO A 519 2.26 -47.89 1.52
N THR A 520 3.17 -48.10 0.56
CA THR A 520 4.38 -47.29 0.39
C THR A 520 4.02 -45.87 -0.05
N LEU A 521 3.14 -45.73 -1.05
CA LEU A 521 2.64 -44.43 -1.50
C LEU A 521 2.00 -43.62 -0.36
N GLN A 522 1.22 -44.27 0.51
CA GLN A 522 0.62 -43.65 1.68
C GLN A 522 1.69 -43.22 2.70
N SER A 523 2.69 -44.08 2.94
CA SER A 523 3.74 -43.82 3.93
C SER A 523 4.47 -42.50 3.65
N PHE A 524 4.66 -42.14 2.38
CA PHE A 524 5.30 -40.90 1.96
C PHE A 524 4.61 -39.62 2.47
N TYR A 525 3.29 -39.65 2.64
CA TYR A 525 2.48 -38.47 2.99
C TYR A 525 1.75 -38.56 4.34
N SER A 526 1.95 -39.67 5.06
CA SER A 526 1.34 -39.91 6.38
C SER A 526 1.75 -38.90 7.45
N ASP A 527 3.06 -38.61 7.57
CA ASP A 527 3.60 -37.61 8.53
C ASP A 527 3.62 -36.19 7.96
N LYS A 528 3.63 -36.06 6.64
CA LYS A 528 3.74 -34.79 5.92
C LYS A 528 2.69 -34.72 4.82
N HIS A 529 1.60 -34.02 5.08
CA HIS A 529 0.56 -33.82 4.06
C HIS A 529 1.11 -33.13 2.82
N LEU A 530 0.66 -33.60 1.65
CA LEU A 530 0.83 -32.95 0.36
C LEU A 530 -0.02 -31.67 0.37
N ARG A 531 0.61 -30.50 0.37
CA ARG A 531 -0.06 -29.19 0.46
C ARG A 531 -0.42 -28.65 -0.93
N SER A 532 -1.12 -27.53 -0.97
CA SER A 532 -1.46 -26.86 -2.23
C SER A 532 -0.93 -25.43 -2.28
N CYS A 533 -0.67 -24.94 -3.48
CA CYS A 533 -0.29 -23.56 -3.80
C CYS A 533 -1.23 -23.02 -4.88
N ILE A 534 -1.44 -21.70 -4.88
CA ILE A 534 -2.27 -21.03 -5.90
C ILE A 534 -1.55 -19.79 -6.42
N GLY A 535 -1.39 -19.73 -7.74
CA GLY A 535 -0.64 -18.67 -8.41
C GLY A 535 -1.44 -17.99 -9.52
N SER A 536 -1.09 -16.75 -9.83
CA SER A 536 -1.68 -16.08 -11.00
C SER A 536 -0.93 -16.38 -12.31
N ASP A 537 0.38 -16.65 -12.23
CA ASP A 537 1.32 -16.64 -13.35
C ASP A 537 1.14 -15.39 -14.25
N SER A 538 0.89 -14.24 -13.60
CA SER A 538 0.55 -13.00 -14.28
C SER A 538 1.80 -12.27 -14.79
N THR A 539 1.86 -12.06 -16.11
CA THR A 539 2.84 -11.17 -16.77
C THR A 539 2.30 -9.74 -16.92
N GLY A 540 0.99 -9.55 -16.70
CA GLY A 540 0.28 -8.26 -16.70
C GLY A 540 -0.02 -7.65 -18.07
N GLN A 541 0.20 -8.38 -19.17
CA GLN A 541 0.17 -7.87 -20.55
C GLN A 541 -1.00 -8.37 -21.40
N SER A 542 -1.73 -9.39 -20.96
CA SER A 542 -2.85 -9.96 -21.73
C SER A 542 -4.18 -9.63 -21.08
N GLY A 543 -5.13 -9.16 -21.88
CA GLY A 543 -6.53 -9.02 -21.48
C GLY A 543 -7.24 -10.34 -21.17
N ARG A 544 -6.66 -11.50 -21.53
CA ARG A 544 -7.23 -12.82 -21.23
C ARG A 544 -6.82 -13.38 -19.87
N VAL A 545 -5.74 -12.87 -19.28
CA VAL A 545 -5.16 -13.41 -18.03
C VAL A 545 -5.43 -12.42 -16.88
N PRO A 546 -5.97 -12.88 -15.75
CA PRO A 546 -6.17 -12.03 -14.57
C PRO A 546 -4.86 -11.38 -14.10
N GLY A 547 -4.97 -10.16 -13.57
CA GLY A 547 -3.84 -9.50 -12.94
C GLY A 547 -3.39 -10.22 -11.66
N MET A 548 -2.10 -10.08 -11.31
CA MET A 548 -1.50 -10.61 -10.06
C MET A 548 -2.34 -10.33 -8.81
N GLY A 549 -2.43 -11.34 -7.93
CA GLY A 549 -2.88 -11.21 -6.54
C GLY A 549 -4.19 -11.92 -6.20
N LEU A 550 -4.20 -12.60 -5.05
CA LEU A 550 -5.34 -13.30 -4.46
C LEU A 550 -5.58 -12.82 -3.02
N VAL A 551 -6.83 -12.90 -2.55
CA VAL A 551 -7.21 -12.54 -1.18
C VAL A 551 -8.27 -13.47 -0.62
N VAL A 552 -8.14 -13.82 0.66
CA VAL A 552 -9.15 -14.60 1.39
C VAL A 552 -10.19 -13.65 1.96
N LYS A 553 -11.43 -13.79 1.48
CA LYS A 553 -12.57 -12.89 1.78
C LYS A 553 -12.80 -12.70 3.27
N GLU A 554 -12.73 -13.77 4.07
CA GLU A 554 -13.00 -13.75 5.51
C GLU A 554 -12.05 -12.84 6.30
N THR A 555 -10.85 -12.60 5.76
CA THR A 555 -9.83 -11.77 6.40
C THR A 555 -10.02 -10.26 6.16
N LEU A 556 -10.96 -9.89 5.27
CA LEU A 556 -11.29 -8.51 4.95
C LEU A 556 -12.35 -7.92 5.89
N PRO A 557 -12.48 -6.58 5.97
CA PRO A 557 -13.56 -5.96 6.74
C PRO A 557 -14.94 -6.46 6.30
N ARG A 558 -15.83 -6.79 7.25
CA ARG A 558 -17.16 -7.41 6.98
C ARG A 558 -17.97 -6.74 5.87
N TRP A 559 -17.95 -5.42 5.79
CA TRP A 559 -18.71 -4.70 4.76
C TRP A 559 -18.08 -4.80 3.36
N VAL A 560 -16.75 -5.01 3.26
CA VAL A 560 -16.05 -5.28 2.00
C VAL A 560 -16.45 -6.66 1.50
N GLN A 561 -16.57 -7.65 2.42
CA GLN A 561 -17.00 -9.01 2.09
C GLN A 561 -18.38 -9.01 1.39
N SER A 562 -19.34 -8.24 1.91
CA SER A 562 -20.68 -8.12 1.30
C SER A 562 -20.68 -7.41 -0.05
N ARG A 563 -19.70 -6.53 -0.31
CA ARG A 563 -19.57 -5.81 -1.58
C ARG A 563 -18.88 -6.63 -2.65
N LEU A 564 -17.87 -7.44 -2.29
CA LEU A 564 -17.21 -8.34 -3.24
C LEU A 564 -18.23 -9.29 -3.91
N THR A 565 -19.28 -9.69 -3.19
CA THR A 565 -20.38 -10.50 -3.73
C THR A 565 -21.42 -9.74 -4.55
N ARG A 566 -21.50 -8.40 -4.45
CA ARG A 566 -22.58 -7.60 -5.05
C ARG A 566 -22.13 -6.73 -6.22
N ASP A 567 -20.96 -6.11 -6.14
CA ASP A 567 -20.61 -4.92 -6.94
C ASP A 567 -19.55 -5.17 -8.02
N ASN A 568 -18.78 -6.27 -7.96
CA ASN A 568 -17.63 -6.51 -8.86
C ASN A 568 -17.57 -7.97 -9.35
N PRO A 569 -18.31 -8.36 -10.41
CA PRO A 569 -18.15 -9.67 -11.05
C PRO A 569 -16.74 -9.90 -11.64
N ALA A 570 -15.97 -8.82 -11.87
CA ALA A 570 -14.58 -8.86 -12.33
C ALA A 570 -13.59 -9.39 -11.27
N LEU A 571 -13.95 -9.38 -9.98
CA LEU A 571 -13.18 -10.02 -8.91
C LEU A 571 -13.77 -11.42 -8.71
N CYS A 572 -13.47 -12.33 -9.65
CA CYS A 572 -14.07 -13.66 -9.66
C CYS A 572 -13.76 -14.41 -8.36
N SER A 573 -14.81 -14.89 -7.69
CA SER A 573 -14.66 -15.95 -6.69
C SER A 573 -14.12 -17.19 -7.40
N LEU A 574 -12.97 -17.67 -6.95
CA LEU A 574 -12.34 -18.87 -7.51
C LEU A 574 -13.05 -20.11 -6.96
N PRO A 575 -13.09 -21.24 -7.67
CA PRO A 575 -13.74 -22.48 -7.19
C PRO A 575 -12.93 -23.19 -6.09
N ILE A 576 -12.17 -22.44 -5.29
CA ILE A 576 -11.32 -22.93 -4.22
C ILE A 576 -11.62 -22.15 -2.95
N SER A 577 -11.82 -22.89 -1.87
CA SER A 577 -12.05 -22.39 -0.52
C SER A 577 -10.93 -22.80 0.42
N VAL A 578 -10.70 -21.98 1.44
CA VAL A 578 -9.74 -22.24 2.52
C VAL A 578 -10.36 -21.82 3.86
N GLN A 579 -10.22 -22.59 4.92
CA GLN A 579 -10.73 -22.17 6.22
C GLN A 579 -9.77 -21.17 6.87
N ALA A 580 -10.25 -19.95 7.16
CA ALA A 580 -9.45 -18.93 7.83
C ALA A 580 -9.82 -18.82 9.31
N LEU A 581 -8.96 -19.32 10.20
CA LEU A 581 -9.14 -19.25 11.64
C LEU A 581 -8.47 -18.00 12.20
N ARG A 582 -9.25 -17.14 12.86
CA ARG A 582 -8.72 -15.95 13.54
C ARG A 582 -8.09 -16.33 14.87
N ARG A 583 -6.79 -16.07 15.03
CA ARG A 583 -6.05 -16.26 16.29
C ARG A 583 -5.86 -14.92 16.98
N GLU A 584 -6.31 -14.81 18.22
CA GLU A 584 -6.13 -13.61 19.04
C GLU A 584 -5.15 -13.88 20.19
N THR A 585 -4.07 -13.11 20.21
CA THR A 585 -3.03 -13.17 21.25
C THR A 585 -3.17 -11.96 22.16
N TYR A 586 -3.25 -12.20 23.47
CA TYR A 586 -3.40 -11.16 24.48
C TYR A 586 -2.08 -10.97 25.25
N LEU A 587 -1.36 -9.89 24.93
CA LEU A 587 -0.09 -9.55 25.55
C LEU A 587 -0.31 -8.63 26.75
N PRO A 588 0.23 -8.90 27.95
CA PRO A 588 0.06 -8.02 29.10
C PRO A 588 0.59 -6.61 28.83
N LYS A 589 -0.23 -5.56 29.05
CA LYS A 589 0.25 -4.17 28.96
C LYS A 589 1.06 -3.80 30.19
N HIS A 590 2.33 -3.45 30.02
CA HIS A 590 3.14 -2.93 31.13
C HIS A 590 3.19 -1.40 31.13
N ALA A 591 2.89 -0.79 32.27
CA ALA A 591 3.06 0.64 32.50
C ALA A 591 4.35 0.90 33.29
N SER A 592 5.06 1.97 32.94
CA SER A 592 6.33 2.34 33.60
C SER A 592 6.16 2.87 35.04
N GLY A 593 4.99 2.71 35.67
CA GLY A 593 4.74 3.18 37.04
C GLY A 593 3.94 2.17 37.85
N ARG A 594 4.44 1.82 39.05
CA ARG A 594 3.88 0.78 39.94
C ARG A 594 2.37 0.91 40.15
N GLY A 595 1.86 2.12 40.39
CA GLY A 595 0.43 2.34 40.62
C GLY A 595 -0.45 2.05 39.41
N MET A 596 0.00 2.40 38.21
CA MET A 596 -0.76 2.15 36.98
C MET A 596 -0.63 0.69 36.52
N ASP A 597 0.50 0.05 36.78
CA ASP A 597 0.70 -1.38 36.52
C ASP A 597 -0.12 -2.25 37.50
N ALA A 598 -0.23 -1.84 38.76
CA ALA A 598 -1.16 -2.45 39.72
C ALA A 598 -2.63 -2.28 39.31
N TRP A 599 -3.01 -1.09 38.81
CA TRP A 599 -4.36 -0.83 38.26
C TRP A 599 -4.65 -1.69 37.03
N LEU A 600 -3.69 -1.83 36.11
CA LEU A 600 -3.79 -2.73 34.97
C LEU A 600 -3.89 -4.19 35.43
N GLY A 601 -3.14 -4.58 36.46
CA GLY A 601 -3.24 -5.88 37.12
C GLY A 601 -4.63 -6.13 37.71
N LEU A 602 -5.24 -5.13 38.34
CA LEU A 602 -6.61 -5.20 38.86
C LEU A 602 -7.64 -5.35 37.73
N LEU A 603 -7.51 -4.57 36.65
CA LEU A 603 -8.36 -4.67 35.47
C LEU A 603 -8.31 -6.06 34.81
N ARG A 604 -7.14 -6.73 34.83
CA ARG A 604 -6.99 -8.12 34.35
C ARG A 604 -7.73 -9.14 35.22
N ARG A 605 -8.00 -8.83 36.48
CA ARG A 605 -8.71 -9.73 37.41
C ARG A 605 -10.23 -9.60 37.28
N ILE A 606 -10.75 -8.40 36.98
CA ILE A 606 -12.21 -8.14 36.88
C ILE A 606 -12.81 -8.74 35.60
N PRO A 607 -13.81 -9.64 35.68
CA PRO A 607 -14.54 -10.15 34.53
C PRO A 607 -15.17 -8.99 33.72
N GLY A 608 -15.03 -9.00 32.39
CA GLY A 608 -15.54 -7.93 31.50
C GLY A 608 -14.56 -6.77 31.25
N LEU A 609 -13.72 -6.40 32.22
CA LEU A 609 -12.68 -5.36 32.05
C LEU A 609 -11.30 -5.93 31.68
N ARG A 610 -11.12 -7.25 31.73
CA ARG A 610 -9.89 -7.95 31.32
C ARG A 610 -9.27 -7.43 30.02
N PRO A 611 -10.03 -7.20 28.92
CA PRO A 611 -9.45 -6.79 27.65
C PRO A 611 -8.68 -5.46 27.71
N LEU A 612 -9.03 -4.57 28.66
CA LEU A 612 -8.36 -3.27 28.82
C LEU A 612 -6.91 -3.43 29.31
N GLY A 613 -6.63 -4.46 30.11
CA GLY A 613 -5.32 -4.77 30.68
C GLY A 613 -4.35 -5.49 29.74
N PHE A 614 -4.80 -5.91 28.56
CA PHE A 614 -4.00 -6.59 27.54
C PHE A 614 -3.92 -5.78 26.24
N ALA A 615 -2.80 -5.90 25.54
CA ALA A 615 -2.63 -5.52 24.15
C ALA A 615 -3.05 -6.72 23.30
N ARG A 616 -4.07 -6.52 22.47
CA ARG A 616 -4.61 -7.57 21.60
C ARG A 616 -3.87 -7.53 20.26
N ARG A 617 -3.35 -8.68 19.84
CA ARG A 617 -2.82 -8.93 18.49
C ARG A 617 -3.69 -9.97 17.81
N ALA A 618 -4.10 -9.73 16.58
CA ALA A 618 -4.91 -10.66 15.81
C ALA A 618 -4.16 -11.08 14.54
N ASP A 619 -3.99 -12.38 14.37
CA ASP A 619 -3.39 -13.00 13.18
C ASP A 619 -4.34 -14.07 12.62
N TRP A 620 -4.09 -14.54 11.41
CA TRP A 620 -4.91 -15.58 10.76
C TRP A 620 -4.09 -16.86 10.53
N VAL A 621 -4.74 -18.00 10.71
CA VAL A 621 -4.20 -19.34 10.44
C VAL A 621 -5.08 -19.99 9.38
N LEU A 622 -4.46 -20.50 8.32
CA LEU A 622 -5.15 -21.14 7.20
C LEU A 622 -5.09 -22.67 7.35
N SER A 623 -6.18 -23.34 6.97
CA SER A 623 -6.20 -24.79 6.71
C SER A 623 -5.71 -25.11 5.28
N ASP A 624 -5.75 -26.38 4.90
CA ASP A 624 -5.59 -26.80 3.51
C ASP A 624 -6.77 -26.35 2.63
N TYR A 625 -6.52 -26.28 1.32
CA TYR A 625 -7.48 -25.82 0.30
C TYR A 625 -8.49 -26.92 -0.07
N ARG A 626 -9.71 -26.51 -0.44
CA ARG A 626 -10.80 -27.41 -0.86
C ARG A 626 -11.53 -26.85 -2.07
N ILE A 627 -12.00 -27.71 -2.97
CA ILE A 627 -12.89 -27.29 -4.06
C ILE A 627 -14.23 -26.82 -3.47
N ALA A 628 -14.71 -25.67 -3.93
CA ALA A 628 -16.02 -25.15 -3.58
C ALA A 628 -16.98 -25.27 -4.77
N ALA A 629 -18.08 -26.00 -4.59
CA ALA A 629 -19.11 -26.18 -5.63
C ALA A 629 -19.82 -24.85 -6.00
N GLU A 630 -19.98 -23.93 -5.04
CA GLU A 630 -20.74 -22.67 -5.20
C GLU A 630 -19.86 -21.42 -4.95
N GLY A 631 -18.71 -21.32 -5.62
CA GLY A 631 -17.82 -20.16 -5.50
C GLY A 631 -17.08 -20.11 -4.16
N GLY A 632 -15.76 -20.24 -4.22
CA GLY A 632 -14.90 -20.26 -3.04
C GLY A 632 -14.73 -18.91 -2.35
N ASN A 633 -14.12 -18.93 -1.17
CA ASN A 633 -13.86 -17.73 -0.38
C ASN A 633 -12.55 -17.00 -0.75
N ILE A 634 -11.87 -17.43 -1.82
CA ILE A 634 -10.72 -16.76 -2.42
C ILE A 634 -11.18 -15.93 -3.61
N CYS A 635 -10.78 -14.66 -3.64
CA CYS A 635 -11.09 -13.73 -4.72
C CYS A 635 -9.80 -13.23 -5.38
N THR A 636 -9.84 -12.96 -6.68
CA THR A 636 -8.77 -12.21 -7.34
C THR A 636 -8.74 -10.77 -6.83
N VAL A 637 -7.54 -10.19 -6.73
CA VAL A 637 -7.32 -8.76 -6.43
C VAL A 637 -7.06 -7.99 -7.72
N GLY A 638 -6.52 -8.66 -8.74
CA GLY A 638 -6.36 -8.13 -10.08
C GLY A 638 -7.63 -8.29 -10.93
N GLY A 639 -8.10 -7.19 -11.52
CA GLY A 639 -9.11 -7.24 -12.59
C GLY A 639 -8.53 -7.77 -13.90
N VAL A 640 -9.43 -8.21 -14.79
CA VAL A 640 -9.16 -8.50 -16.20
C VAL A 640 -9.16 -7.16 -16.96
N GLN A 641 -8.20 -6.94 -17.87
CA GLN A 641 -8.19 -5.71 -18.70
C GLN A 641 -9.35 -5.76 -19.71
N GLU A 642 -10.02 -4.63 -19.97
CA GLU A 642 -11.00 -4.53 -21.06
C GLU A 642 -10.32 -4.82 -22.42
N GLU A 643 -11.02 -5.59 -23.26
CA GLU A 643 -10.51 -6.12 -24.52
C GLU A 643 -10.32 -5.02 -25.58
N GLY A 644 -9.22 -5.09 -26.33
CA GLY A 644 -8.99 -4.28 -27.53
C GLY A 644 -7.77 -3.33 -27.44
N HIS A 645 -6.99 -3.25 -28.53
CA HIS A 645 -5.95 -2.21 -28.70
C HIS A 645 -6.52 -0.79 -28.89
N GLY A 646 -7.83 -0.61 -28.74
CA GLY A 646 -8.52 0.67 -28.84
C GLY A 646 -8.68 1.19 -30.27
N PHE A 647 -8.57 0.32 -31.27
CA PHE A 647 -8.82 0.69 -32.66
C PHE A 647 -10.31 0.95 -32.88
N SER A 648 -10.66 2.12 -33.38
CA SER A 648 -12.04 2.54 -33.66
C SER A 648 -12.17 3.10 -35.08
N LEU A 649 -13.34 2.85 -35.69
CA LEU A 649 -13.69 3.38 -37.01
C LEU A 649 -14.38 4.77 -36.92
N ASP A 650 -14.91 5.17 -35.76
CA ASP A 650 -15.72 6.40 -35.59
C ASP A 650 -14.93 7.73 -35.53
N GLY A 651 -13.71 7.81 -36.08
CA GLY A 651 -12.91 9.04 -36.13
C GLY A 651 -12.44 9.59 -34.76
N ARG A 652 -12.77 8.91 -33.66
CA ARG A 652 -12.25 9.19 -32.32
C ARG A 652 -11.00 8.38 -32.08
N GLU A 653 -9.89 8.81 -32.67
CA GLU A 653 -8.60 8.43 -32.12
C GLU A 653 -8.48 9.04 -30.71
N ALA A 654 -8.43 8.17 -29.71
CA ALA A 654 -7.82 8.56 -28.45
C ALA A 654 -6.40 9.04 -28.79
N GLY A 655 -6.17 10.35 -28.64
CA GLY A 655 -5.05 11.05 -29.25
C GLY A 655 -3.68 10.40 -29.00
N ALA A 656 -2.87 10.42 -30.07
CA ALA A 656 -1.41 10.37 -30.14
C ALA A 656 -0.64 9.58 -29.04
N PRO A 657 0.10 8.52 -29.41
CA PRO A 657 1.12 7.96 -28.51
C PRO A 657 2.34 8.90 -28.54
N SER A 658 2.55 9.67 -27.47
CA SER A 658 3.93 10.10 -27.17
C SER A 658 4.72 8.86 -26.74
N ARG A 659 5.80 8.62 -27.47
CA ARG A 659 6.68 7.44 -27.42
C ARG A 659 7.21 7.12 -26.00
N ALA A 660 6.86 5.95 -25.49
CA ALA A 660 7.77 4.81 -25.22
C ALA A 660 6.88 3.54 -25.04
N PRO A 661 7.16 2.42 -25.72
CA PRO A 661 6.33 1.22 -25.64
C PRO A 661 6.73 0.34 -24.47
N ASP A 662 6.79 0.85 -23.23
CA ASP A 662 7.06 0.01 -22.06
C ASP A 662 6.45 0.67 -20.83
N ASP A 663 5.14 0.46 -20.62
CA ASP A 663 4.46 0.51 -19.31
C ASP A 663 2.92 0.54 -19.42
N ALA A 664 2.33 -0.27 -20.30
CA ALA A 664 0.90 -0.63 -20.25
C ALA A 664 0.59 -1.54 -19.04
N ALA A 665 1.07 -1.14 -17.87
CA ALA A 665 0.97 -1.78 -16.60
C ALA A 665 -0.01 -1.04 -15.70
N ALA A 666 -1.29 -1.19 -16.00
CA ALA A 666 -2.33 -0.96 -14.99
C ALA A 666 -2.19 -2.02 -13.88
N PRO A 667 -2.02 -1.62 -12.61
CA PRO A 667 -2.54 -2.44 -11.53
C PRO A 667 -4.07 -2.39 -11.66
N SER A 668 -4.70 -3.55 -11.83
CA SER A 668 -6.13 -3.79 -11.55
C SER A 668 -7.10 -2.70 -12.01
N GLY A 669 -7.70 -2.88 -13.20
CA GLY A 669 -8.96 -2.24 -13.57
C GLY A 669 -9.06 -0.74 -13.29
N THR A 670 -8.19 0.09 -13.87
CA THR A 670 -8.53 1.52 -14.00
C THR A 670 -9.83 1.62 -14.79
N PRO A 671 -10.91 2.21 -14.26
CA PRO A 671 -11.99 2.63 -15.12
C PRO A 671 -11.37 3.68 -16.02
N ALA A 672 -11.54 3.51 -17.33
CA ALA A 672 -11.37 4.62 -18.25
C ALA A 672 -12.14 5.80 -17.64
N LEU A 673 -11.42 6.88 -17.33
CA LEU A 673 -12.05 8.18 -17.07
C LEU A 673 -13.17 8.35 -18.11
N PRO A 674 -14.38 8.78 -17.72
CA PRO A 674 -15.53 8.81 -18.62
C PRO A 674 -15.12 9.35 -19.99
N ARG A 675 -15.36 8.51 -21.01
CA ARG A 675 -14.95 8.73 -22.39
C ARG A 675 -15.46 10.08 -22.87
N THR A 676 -14.74 10.61 -23.84
CA THR A 676 -14.61 11.98 -24.34
C THR A 676 -15.88 12.82 -24.57
N GLU A 677 -17.10 12.31 -24.42
CA GLU A 677 -18.34 13.08 -24.62
C GLU A 677 -18.82 13.83 -23.36
N ASP A 678 -18.58 13.31 -22.14
CA ASP A 678 -18.95 14.01 -20.89
C ASP A 678 -17.94 15.10 -20.47
N ARG A 679 -16.86 15.28 -21.23
CA ARG A 679 -15.66 16.07 -20.86
C ARG A 679 -15.85 17.58 -20.78
N ARG A 680 -17.02 18.15 -21.10
CA ARG A 680 -17.20 19.61 -21.08
C ARG A 680 -17.59 20.19 -19.73
N ARG A 681 -17.87 19.39 -18.69
CA ARG A 681 -18.26 19.91 -17.37
C ARG A 681 -17.48 19.24 -16.25
N VAL A 682 -16.48 19.95 -15.73
CA VAL A 682 -15.84 19.61 -14.46
C VAL A 682 -16.92 19.54 -13.37
N PRO A 683 -17.03 18.43 -12.60
CA PRO A 683 -18.05 18.30 -11.57
C PRO A 683 -17.93 19.39 -10.51
N LEU A 684 -19.07 19.84 -9.95
CA LEU A 684 -19.10 20.84 -8.87
C LEU A 684 -18.32 20.42 -7.60
N SER A 685 -18.01 19.12 -7.45
CA SER A 685 -17.15 18.62 -6.38
C SER A 685 -15.73 19.20 -6.40
N TYR A 686 -15.27 19.72 -7.55
CA TYR A 686 -13.96 20.34 -7.72
C TYR A 686 -13.97 21.87 -7.53
N MET A 687 -15.05 22.45 -6.99
CA MET A 687 -15.11 23.86 -6.62
C MET A 687 -13.99 24.25 -5.64
N ASN A 688 -13.57 25.51 -5.74
CA ASN A 688 -12.56 26.09 -4.87
C ASN A 688 -12.96 25.95 -3.39
N THR A 689 -12.00 25.53 -2.56
CA THR A 689 -12.23 25.23 -1.14
C THR A 689 -12.77 26.42 -0.37
N ARG A 690 -12.33 27.64 -0.71
CA ARG A 690 -12.81 28.86 -0.05
C ARG A 690 -14.29 29.07 -0.31
N LEU A 691 -14.74 28.90 -1.55
CA LEU A 691 -16.15 29.00 -1.92
C LEU A 691 -16.99 27.94 -1.22
N VAL A 692 -16.51 26.70 -1.18
CA VAL A 692 -17.20 25.61 -0.46
C VAL A 692 -17.31 25.90 1.03
N ILE A 693 -16.25 26.41 1.67
CA ILE A 693 -16.28 26.81 3.08
C ILE A 693 -17.32 27.92 3.31
N THR A 694 -17.29 28.97 2.50
CA THR A 694 -18.25 30.08 2.61
C THR A 694 -19.69 29.60 2.43
N LEU A 695 -19.95 28.76 1.42
CA LEU A 695 -21.28 28.23 1.15
C LEU A 695 -21.79 27.35 2.31
N LYS A 696 -20.93 26.51 2.90
CA LYS A 696 -21.29 25.69 4.07
C LYS A 696 -21.66 26.55 5.27
N ILE A 697 -20.89 27.60 5.54
CA ILE A 697 -21.16 28.51 6.65
C ILE A 697 -22.49 29.24 6.42
N LEU A 698 -22.74 29.75 5.22
CA LEU A 698 -24.01 30.42 4.86
C LEU A 698 -25.21 29.47 4.97
N LEU A 699 -25.11 28.25 4.45
CA LEU A 699 -26.18 27.25 4.46
C LEU A 699 -26.53 26.81 5.89
N GLY A 700 -25.58 26.86 6.83
CA GLY A 700 -25.87 26.66 8.26
C GLY A 700 -26.40 27.91 8.95
N PHE A 701 -25.85 29.08 8.62
CA PHE A 701 -26.15 30.34 9.30
C PHE A 701 -27.55 30.87 8.96
N ILE A 702 -27.97 30.80 7.69
CA ILE A 702 -29.26 31.33 7.24
C ILE A 702 -30.43 30.67 7.97
N PRO A 703 -30.55 29.32 8.04
CA PRO A 703 -31.64 28.67 8.77
C PRO A 703 -31.60 28.97 10.27
N ALA A 704 -30.41 29.01 10.87
CA ALA A 704 -30.25 29.34 12.28
C ALA A 704 -30.70 30.78 12.58
N PHE A 705 -30.27 31.73 11.75
CA PHE A 705 -30.63 33.14 11.89
C PHE A 705 -32.13 33.35 11.74
N LEU A 706 -32.75 32.77 10.70
CA LEU A 706 -34.20 32.84 10.50
C LEU A 706 -34.98 32.23 11.67
N THR A 707 -34.51 31.12 12.24
CA THR A 707 -35.17 30.48 13.39
C THR A 707 -35.15 31.37 14.62
N PHE A 708 -34.02 31.99 14.93
CA PHE A 708 -33.92 32.90 16.07
C PHE A 708 -34.68 34.21 15.83
N TYR A 709 -34.56 34.78 14.64
CA TYR A 709 -35.22 36.02 14.27
C TYR A 709 -36.75 35.92 14.30
N LEU A 710 -37.31 34.80 13.81
CA LEU A 710 -38.76 34.58 13.77
C LEU A 710 -39.32 34.00 15.08
N GLY A 711 -38.53 33.24 15.84
CA GLY A 711 -38.99 32.52 17.03
C GLY A 711 -38.83 33.25 18.36
N GLN A 712 -37.92 34.23 18.45
CA GLN A 712 -37.59 34.87 19.73
C GLN A 712 -38.23 36.25 19.88
N SER A 713 -38.87 36.47 21.02
CA SER A 713 -39.41 37.79 21.40
C SER A 713 -38.37 38.73 22.01
N TRP A 714 -37.17 38.25 22.34
CA TRP A 714 -36.10 39.08 22.91
C TRP A 714 -35.11 39.51 21.83
N TRP A 715 -34.95 40.82 21.63
CA TRP A 715 -34.15 41.40 20.56
C TRP A 715 -32.69 40.90 20.53
N VAL A 716 -32.08 40.66 21.71
CA VAL A 716 -30.71 40.13 21.81
C VAL A 716 -30.63 38.74 21.20
N LEU A 717 -31.54 37.84 21.57
CA LEU A 717 -31.54 36.48 21.04
C LEU A 717 -32.01 36.43 19.59
N ALA A 718 -32.89 37.34 19.17
CA ALA A 718 -33.38 37.41 17.79
C ALA A 718 -32.26 37.77 16.79
N TRP A 719 -31.42 38.76 17.12
CA TRP A 719 -30.31 39.19 16.24
C TRP A 719 -28.99 38.47 16.51
N PHE A 720 -28.67 38.19 17.77
CA PHE A 720 -27.40 37.58 18.18
C PHE A 720 -27.48 36.09 18.50
N GLY A 721 -28.66 35.46 18.54
CA GLY A 721 -28.80 34.04 18.84
C GLY A 721 -27.99 33.13 17.90
N ALA A 722 -28.11 33.35 16.59
CA ALA A 722 -27.31 32.62 15.60
C ALA A 722 -25.80 32.92 15.69
N PRO A 723 -25.36 34.19 15.77
CA PRO A 723 -23.96 34.53 16.07
C PRO A 723 -23.40 33.87 17.33
N ILE A 724 -24.14 33.88 18.46
CA ILE A 724 -23.74 33.24 19.72
C ILE A 724 -23.61 31.73 19.53
N TRP A 725 -24.59 31.10 18.88
CA TRP A 725 -24.56 29.66 18.60
C TRP A 725 -23.35 29.23 17.77
N PHE A 726 -23.03 30.02 16.73
CA PHE A 726 -21.86 29.82 15.89
C PHE A 726 -20.57 30.11 16.66
N ALA A 727 -20.54 31.13 17.52
CA ALA A 727 -19.39 31.46 18.35
C ALA A 727 -19.06 30.32 19.32
N ILE A 728 -20.05 29.75 20.00
CA ILE A 728 -19.86 28.59 20.89
C ILE A 728 -19.17 27.44 20.14
N THR A 729 -19.70 27.07 18.98
CA THR A 729 -19.14 25.97 18.18
C THR A 729 -17.75 26.33 17.62
N GLY A 730 -17.57 27.57 17.15
CA GLY A 730 -16.33 28.04 16.55
C GLY A 730 -15.19 28.08 17.57
N VAL A 731 -15.43 28.73 18.70
CA VAL A 731 -14.48 28.80 19.83
C VAL A 731 -14.14 27.41 20.34
N ARG A 732 -15.14 26.52 20.50
CA ARG A 732 -14.92 25.12 20.89
C ARG A 732 -13.94 24.38 19.96
N ASN A 733 -14.11 24.50 18.64
CA ASN A 733 -13.23 23.82 17.68
C ASN A 733 -11.79 24.38 17.71
N ILE A 734 -11.64 25.68 17.96
CA ILE A 734 -10.34 26.32 18.14
C ILE A 734 -9.69 25.81 19.43
N ILE A 735 -10.40 25.84 20.56
CA ILE A 735 -9.92 25.35 21.87
C ILE A 735 -9.53 23.88 21.78
N GLN A 736 -10.34 23.03 21.15
CA GLN A 736 -10.01 21.61 20.92
C GLN A 736 -8.68 21.44 20.18
N SER A 737 -8.50 22.17 19.07
CA SER A 737 -7.28 22.09 18.25
C SER A 737 -6.04 22.52 19.05
N VAL A 738 -6.17 23.57 19.89
CA VAL A 738 -5.10 24.10 20.73
C VAL A 738 -4.77 23.16 21.91
N LEU A 739 -5.79 22.62 22.59
CA LEU A 739 -5.63 21.69 23.70
C LEU A 739 -5.01 20.36 23.26
N GLY A 740 -5.40 19.83 22.09
CA GLY A 740 -4.80 18.63 21.51
C GLY A 740 -3.28 18.78 21.32
N CYS A 741 -2.85 19.94 20.83
CA CYS A 741 -1.44 20.18 20.47
C CYS A 741 -0.50 20.47 21.64
N GLY A 742 -1.00 20.96 22.78
CA GLY A 742 -0.09 21.45 23.82
C GLY A 742 -0.75 22.15 24.99
N GLY A 743 -1.87 22.84 24.75
CA GLY A 743 -2.42 23.85 25.66
C GLY A 743 -1.83 25.24 25.39
N VAL A 744 -2.22 26.21 26.23
CA VAL A 744 -1.89 27.64 26.07
C VAL A 744 -0.42 27.96 26.42
N HIS A 745 0.23 27.12 27.25
CA HIS A 745 1.67 27.21 27.47
C HIS A 745 2.43 26.71 26.23
N ARG A 746 2.89 27.69 25.42
CA ARG A 746 3.62 27.51 24.16
C ARG A 746 4.77 26.51 24.31
N SER A 747 4.64 25.37 23.63
CA SER A 747 5.74 24.40 23.46
C SER A 747 6.14 24.20 22.00
N SER A 748 5.34 24.70 21.04
CA SER A 748 5.61 24.64 19.60
C SER A 748 5.57 26.05 19.00
N LEU A 749 6.49 26.32 18.07
CA LEU A 749 6.59 27.59 17.32
C LEU A 749 5.47 27.76 16.28
N VAL A 750 4.58 26.77 16.12
CA VAL A 750 3.51 26.78 15.11
C VAL A 750 2.42 27.81 15.45
N HIS A 751 2.07 28.65 14.48
CA HIS A 751 0.94 29.58 14.63
C HIS A 751 -0.40 28.85 14.74
N TRP A 752 -1.25 29.24 15.71
CA TRP A 752 -2.49 28.54 16.04
C TRP A 752 -3.44 28.36 14.83
N SER A 753 -3.49 29.35 13.92
CA SER A 753 -4.36 29.31 12.74
C SER A 753 -4.02 28.18 11.75
N SER A 754 -2.78 27.68 11.79
CA SER A 754 -2.35 26.54 10.98
C SER A 754 -2.69 25.19 11.60
N LEU A 755 -2.97 25.16 12.92
CA LEU A 755 -3.45 23.99 13.64
C LEU A 755 -4.96 23.78 13.46
N VAL A 756 -5.69 24.84 13.14
CA VAL A 756 -7.15 24.79 12.95
C VAL A 756 -7.48 24.33 11.52
N SER A 757 -8.16 23.20 11.40
CA SER A 757 -8.69 22.73 10.13
C SER A 757 -9.99 23.45 9.77
N TRP A 758 -9.88 24.51 8.96
CA TRP A 758 -11.00 25.35 8.52
C TRP A 758 -12.16 24.58 7.87
N ASN A 759 -11.87 23.51 7.13
CA ASN A 759 -12.92 22.68 6.53
C ASN A 759 -13.69 21.86 7.59
N ARG A 760 -13.05 21.37 8.66
CA ARG A 760 -13.77 20.70 9.78
C ARG A 760 -14.59 21.73 10.56
N LEU A 761 -14.07 22.94 10.76
CA LEU A 761 -14.80 24.04 11.37
C LEU A 761 -16.05 24.38 10.56
N ALA A 762 -15.93 24.58 9.25
CA ALA A 762 -17.05 24.87 8.36
C ALA A 762 -18.09 23.74 8.33
N ASP A 763 -17.64 22.47 8.29
CA ASP A 763 -18.54 21.32 8.41
C ASP A 763 -19.28 21.34 9.76
N SER A 764 -18.58 21.60 10.86
CA SER A 764 -19.19 21.70 12.19
C SER A 764 -20.25 22.80 12.20
N LEU A 765 -19.90 24.02 11.81
CA LEU A 765 -20.82 25.17 11.76
C LEU A 765 -22.06 24.92 10.90
N LEU A 766 -21.92 24.27 9.73
CA LEU A 766 -23.06 23.89 8.88
C LEU A 766 -24.06 23.02 9.66
N TYR A 767 -23.61 21.89 10.21
CA TYR A 767 -24.50 20.94 10.86
C TYR A 767 -25.06 21.50 12.19
N THR A 768 -24.30 22.29 12.94
CA THR A 768 -24.88 22.91 14.14
C THR A 768 -25.90 23.99 13.79
N GLY A 769 -25.69 24.73 12.70
CA GLY A 769 -26.66 25.71 12.21
C GLY A 769 -27.97 25.04 11.80
N LEU A 770 -27.89 23.92 11.06
CA LEU A 770 -29.06 23.10 10.71
C LEU A 770 -29.76 22.45 11.91
N SER A 771 -29.07 22.30 13.05
CA SER A 771 -29.69 21.78 14.27
C SER A 771 -30.56 22.82 15.01
N VAL A 772 -30.41 24.12 14.73
CA VAL A 772 -31.17 25.18 15.41
C VAL A 772 -32.68 25.08 15.13
N PRO A 773 -33.17 24.97 13.88
CA PRO A 773 -34.58 24.72 13.62
C PRO A 773 -35.14 23.49 14.34
N LEU A 774 -34.34 22.42 14.42
CA LEU A 774 -34.75 21.18 15.08
C LEU A 774 -34.86 21.37 16.60
N LEU A 775 -33.82 21.92 17.24
CA LEU A 775 -33.73 21.97 18.70
C LEU A 775 -34.52 23.13 19.29
N GLU A 776 -34.43 24.33 18.70
CA GLU A 776 -35.07 25.53 19.24
C GLU A 776 -36.55 25.62 18.87
N TYR A 777 -36.91 25.34 17.61
CA TYR A 777 -38.31 25.46 17.18
C TYR A 777 -39.10 24.16 17.40
N LEU A 778 -38.68 23.05 16.78
CA LEU A 778 -39.47 21.82 16.82
C LEU A 778 -39.50 21.16 18.21
N VAL A 779 -38.35 20.95 18.83
CA VAL A 779 -38.27 20.23 20.12
C VAL A 779 -38.68 21.12 21.29
N LYS A 780 -38.07 22.30 21.43
CA LYS A 780 -38.31 23.17 22.59
C LYS A 780 -39.66 23.87 22.55
N VAL A 781 -39.99 24.55 21.45
CA VAL A 781 -41.23 25.36 21.36
C VAL A 781 -42.44 24.48 21.06
N GLU A 782 -42.40 23.67 20.00
CA GLU A 782 -43.59 22.94 19.57
C GLU A 782 -43.86 21.69 20.42
N LEU A 783 -42.86 20.83 20.62
CA LEU A 783 -43.04 19.58 21.35
C LEU A 783 -43.09 19.78 22.88
N LEU A 784 -42.09 20.43 23.48
CA LEU A 784 -41.98 20.56 24.93
C LEU A 784 -42.90 21.64 25.50
N GLN A 785 -42.82 22.87 24.98
CA GLN A 785 -43.58 24.00 25.54
C GLN A 785 -45.07 23.95 25.16
N ARG A 786 -45.41 23.80 23.86
CA ARG A 786 -46.81 23.79 23.40
C ARG A 786 -47.48 22.42 23.56
N GLY A 787 -46.76 21.34 23.25
CA GLY A 787 -47.30 19.97 23.32
C GLY A 787 -47.39 19.39 24.73
N MET A 788 -46.34 19.52 25.53
CA MET A 788 -46.23 18.87 26.85
C MET A 788 -46.28 19.84 28.04
N GLY A 789 -46.32 21.15 27.82
CA GLY A 789 -46.30 22.16 28.90
C GLY A 789 -44.98 22.21 29.70
N VAL A 790 -43.90 21.61 29.18
CA VAL A 790 -42.60 21.50 29.87
C VAL A 790 -41.74 22.72 29.55
N THR A 791 -41.57 23.58 30.55
CA THR A 791 -40.65 24.74 30.59
C THR A 791 -39.56 24.55 31.66
N VAL A 792 -38.52 25.38 31.62
CA VAL A 792 -37.45 25.48 32.65
C VAL A 792 -38.05 25.70 34.04
N SER A 793 -39.13 26.49 34.14
CA SER A 793 -39.84 26.71 35.42
C SER A 793 -40.67 25.52 35.90
N SER A 794 -41.10 24.63 35.00
CA SER A 794 -41.89 23.44 35.35
C SER A 794 -41.03 22.22 35.69
N ASN A 795 -40.09 21.85 34.81
CA ASN A 795 -39.22 20.69 34.96
C ASN A 795 -37.98 20.86 34.06
N ALA A 796 -36.99 21.60 34.55
CA ALA A 796 -35.73 21.84 33.85
C ALA A 796 -34.98 20.54 33.50
N LEU A 797 -34.99 19.54 34.39
CA LEU A 797 -34.32 18.25 34.15
C LEU A 797 -34.89 17.55 32.92
N LEU A 798 -36.22 17.47 32.81
CA LEU A 798 -36.88 16.83 31.66
C LEU A 798 -36.59 17.60 30.36
N LEU A 799 -36.66 18.94 30.39
CA LEU A 799 -36.35 19.79 29.24
C LEU A 799 -34.92 19.54 28.73
N TYR A 800 -33.92 19.62 29.61
CA TYR A 800 -32.52 19.45 29.22
C TYR A 800 -32.19 18.01 28.80
N THR A 801 -32.88 17.02 29.36
CA THR A 801 -32.73 15.61 28.98
C THR A 801 -33.20 15.39 27.55
N VAL A 802 -34.40 15.84 27.19
CA VAL A 802 -34.96 15.66 25.84
C VAL A 802 -34.15 16.43 24.81
N VAL A 803 -33.81 17.70 25.07
CA VAL A 803 -33.01 18.52 24.16
C VAL A 803 -31.62 17.91 23.94
N SER A 804 -30.93 17.47 25.01
CA SER A 804 -29.61 16.85 24.91
C SER A 804 -29.65 15.51 24.17
N LEU A 805 -30.68 14.69 24.39
CA LEU A 805 -30.87 13.41 23.72
C LEU A 805 -31.10 13.58 22.22
N VAL A 806 -32.01 14.48 21.82
CA VAL A 806 -32.28 14.75 20.40
C VAL A 806 -31.04 15.31 19.70
N ASN A 807 -30.32 16.22 20.35
CA ASN A 807 -29.05 16.74 19.83
C ASN A 807 -28.00 15.62 19.67
N GLY A 808 -27.89 14.71 20.66
CA GLY A 808 -27.02 13.54 20.58
C GLY A 808 -27.36 12.60 19.42
N LEU A 809 -28.66 12.29 19.23
CA LEU A 809 -29.15 11.46 18.13
C LEU A 809 -28.93 12.12 16.76
N TYR A 810 -29.21 13.41 16.63
CA TYR A 810 -28.93 14.19 15.43
C TYR A 810 -27.44 14.14 15.07
N LEU A 811 -26.57 14.29 16.07
CA LEU A 811 -25.13 14.25 15.86
C LEU A 811 -24.63 12.86 15.48
N ALA A 812 -25.14 11.82 16.14
CA ALA A 812 -24.83 10.43 15.78
C ALA A 812 -25.28 10.11 14.35
N GLY A 813 -26.50 10.53 13.97
CA GLY A 813 -27.09 10.31 12.65
C GLY A 813 -26.30 10.94 11.51
N HIS A 814 -26.00 12.24 11.58
CA HIS A 814 -25.23 12.86 10.48
C HIS A 814 -23.76 12.40 10.47
N ASN A 815 -23.15 12.05 11.60
CA ASN A 815 -21.81 11.47 11.63
C ASN A 815 -21.75 10.07 11.01
N TYR A 816 -22.83 9.29 11.15
CA TYR A 816 -23.01 8.05 10.42
C TYR A 816 -23.08 8.29 8.90
N LEU A 817 -23.87 9.27 8.46
CA LEU A 817 -23.95 9.66 7.04
C LEU A 817 -22.62 10.18 6.47
N ARG A 818 -21.81 10.84 7.30
CA ARG A 818 -20.47 11.31 6.93
C ARG A 818 -19.41 10.20 6.91
N GLY A 819 -19.73 9.03 7.45
CA GLY A 819 -18.83 7.87 7.47
C GLY A 819 -17.72 7.97 8.51
N PHE A 820 -17.94 8.65 9.64
CA PHE A 820 -17.00 8.64 10.76
C PHE A 820 -16.86 7.24 11.39
N PRO A 821 -15.74 6.94 12.08
CA PRO A 821 -15.58 5.67 12.77
C PRO A 821 -16.67 5.49 13.84
N ARG A 822 -17.08 4.22 14.05
CA ARG A 822 -18.15 3.86 15.01
C ARG A 822 -17.88 4.38 16.42
N THR A 823 -16.61 4.40 16.83
CA THR A 823 -16.20 4.95 18.14
C THR A 823 -16.53 6.43 18.29
N ALA A 824 -16.34 7.24 17.24
CA ALA A 824 -16.69 8.66 17.26
C ALA A 824 -18.21 8.87 17.27
N ILE A 825 -18.97 8.04 16.55
CA ILE A 825 -20.45 8.09 16.54
C ILE A 825 -21.00 7.78 17.93
N ILE A 826 -20.51 6.70 18.56
CA ILE A 826 -20.89 6.29 19.91
C ILE A 826 -20.46 7.35 20.93
N GLY A 827 -19.25 7.90 20.82
CA GLY A 827 -18.77 8.97 21.71
C GLY A 827 -19.64 10.23 21.67
N ASN A 828 -20.16 10.59 20.50
CA ASN A 828 -21.10 11.71 20.36
C ASN A 828 -22.48 11.44 20.97
N LEU A 829 -22.91 10.17 21.02
CA LEU A 829 -24.12 9.79 21.74
C LEU A 829 -23.90 9.85 23.26
N PHE A 830 -22.77 9.35 23.77
CA PHE A 830 -22.43 9.45 25.20
C PHE A 830 -22.23 10.90 25.67
N ARG A 831 -21.88 11.82 24.76
CA ARG A 831 -21.81 13.26 25.06
C ARG A 831 -23.11 13.81 25.66
N SER A 832 -24.27 13.35 25.18
CA SER A 832 -25.56 13.87 25.68
C SER A 832 -25.79 13.51 27.14
N LEU A 833 -25.29 12.36 27.60
CA LEU A 833 -25.40 11.94 29.00
C LEU A 833 -24.67 12.89 29.97
N PHE A 834 -23.46 13.33 29.61
CA PHE A 834 -22.68 14.28 30.42
C PHE A 834 -23.13 15.73 30.22
N ALA A 835 -23.78 16.06 29.10
CA ALA A 835 -24.28 17.41 28.83
C ALA A 835 -25.48 17.78 29.72
N ILE A 836 -26.29 16.81 30.16
CA ILE A 836 -27.48 17.04 31.00
C ILE A 836 -27.12 17.68 32.35
N PRO A 837 -26.28 17.06 33.21
CA PRO A 837 -25.93 17.65 34.51
C PRO A 837 -25.21 18.99 34.36
N LEU A 838 -24.40 19.14 33.30
CA LEU A 838 -23.70 20.40 33.03
C LEU A 838 -24.65 21.51 32.56
N SER A 839 -25.72 21.17 31.83
CA SER A 839 -26.74 22.13 31.41
C SER A 839 -27.50 22.70 32.61
N LEU A 840 -27.83 21.86 33.59
CA LEU A 840 -28.45 22.30 34.85
C LEU A 840 -27.52 23.24 35.63
N LEU A 841 -26.25 22.84 35.79
CA LEU A 841 -25.25 23.68 36.47
C LEU A 841 -25.06 25.04 35.79
N PHE A 842 -25.02 25.09 34.46
CA PHE A 842 -24.94 26.35 33.72
C PHE A 842 -26.23 27.17 33.81
N ASN A 843 -27.40 26.53 33.82
CA ASN A 843 -28.68 27.21 34.02
C ASN A 843 -28.73 27.90 35.38
N ASP A 844 -28.35 27.20 36.45
CA ASP A 844 -28.36 27.74 37.82
C ASP A 844 -27.33 28.86 37.99
N ALA A 845 -26.11 28.67 37.44
CA ALA A 845 -25.07 29.69 37.45
C ALA A 845 -25.49 30.96 36.70
N PHE A 846 -26.12 30.82 35.53
CA PHE A 846 -26.60 31.97 34.76
C PHE A 846 -27.79 32.67 35.45
N GLY A 847 -28.68 31.89 36.07
CA GLY A 847 -29.78 32.42 36.89
C GLY A 847 -29.27 33.25 38.07
N TYR A 848 -28.27 32.75 38.79
CA TYR A 848 -27.65 33.45 39.91
C TYR A 848 -26.96 34.76 39.47
N LEU A 849 -26.27 34.75 38.33
CA LEU A 849 -25.64 35.95 37.76
C LEU A 849 -26.68 37.01 37.37
N LEU A 850 -27.80 36.62 36.77
CA LEU A 850 -28.89 37.52 36.41
C LEU A 850 -29.59 38.11 37.65
N LEU A 851 -29.74 37.30 38.71
CA LEU A 851 -30.28 37.72 39.99
C LEU A 851 -29.36 38.78 40.65
N MET A 852 -28.04 38.54 40.64
CA MET A 852 -27.03 39.48 41.14
C MET A 852 -26.96 40.78 40.32
N ALA A 853 -27.26 40.71 39.01
CA ALA A 853 -27.35 41.88 38.14
C ALA A 853 -28.69 42.65 38.28
N GLY A 854 -29.59 42.21 39.16
CA GLY A 854 -30.87 42.88 39.42
C GLY A 854 -31.91 42.76 38.30
N VAL A 855 -31.81 41.74 37.43
CA VAL A 855 -32.71 41.59 36.29
C VAL A 855 -34.03 40.92 36.71
N PRO A 856 -35.20 41.56 36.51
CA PRO A 856 -36.49 40.95 36.83
C PRO A 856 -36.89 39.88 35.79
N GLY A 857 -37.56 38.82 36.25
CA GLY A 857 -38.08 37.75 35.35
C GLY A 857 -37.02 36.77 34.85
N VAL A 858 -36.05 36.41 35.72
CA VAL A 858 -34.91 35.52 35.43
C VAL A 858 -35.36 34.21 34.76
N ASP A 859 -36.42 33.56 35.24
CA ASP A 859 -36.92 32.30 34.70
C ASP A 859 -37.39 32.41 33.24
N LEU A 860 -37.96 33.54 32.86
CA LEU A 860 -38.41 33.79 31.49
C LEU A 860 -37.22 33.96 30.54
N ILE A 861 -36.13 34.57 31.03
CA ILE A 861 -34.88 34.76 30.27
C ILE A 861 -34.13 33.42 30.16
N LEU A 862 -34.06 32.65 31.25
CA LEU A 862 -33.47 31.29 31.26
C LEU A 862 -34.21 30.36 30.30
N GLN A 863 -35.55 30.39 30.28
CA GLN A 863 -36.35 29.64 29.31
C GLN A 863 -36.01 30.02 27.86
N LYS A 864 -35.85 31.32 27.56
CA LYS A 864 -35.43 31.77 26.21
C LYS A 864 -34.01 31.30 25.87
N CYS A 865 -33.10 31.28 26.84
CA CYS A 865 -31.71 30.85 26.66
C CYS A 865 -31.50 29.33 26.74
N ALA A 866 -32.51 28.54 27.09
CA ALA A 866 -32.34 27.13 27.46
C ALA A 866 -31.59 26.29 26.40
N ALA A 867 -31.89 26.43 25.10
CA ALA A 867 -31.16 25.66 24.08
C ALA A 867 -29.72 26.14 23.90
N ILE A 868 -29.44 27.45 24.08
CA ILE A 868 -28.07 27.99 24.04
C ILE A 868 -27.27 27.45 25.22
N ILE A 869 -27.87 27.40 26.43
CA ILE A 869 -27.25 26.81 27.62
C ILE A 869 -26.96 25.32 27.41
N SER A 870 -27.94 24.57 26.89
CA SER A 870 -27.77 23.14 26.56
C SER A 870 -26.68 22.93 25.50
N LYS A 871 -26.63 23.79 24.48
CA LYS A 871 -25.60 23.78 23.44
C LYS A 871 -24.21 24.05 24.01
N LEU A 872 -24.07 25.05 24.88
CA LEU A 872 -22.81 25.39 25.55
C LEU A 872 -22.30 24.24 26.42
N ALA A 873 -23.18 23.62 27.21
CA ALA A 873 -22.84 22.44 28.01
C ALA A 873 -22.38 21.27 27.11
N SER A 874 -23.17 20.97 26.08
CA SER A 874 -22.86 19.89 25.15
C SER A 874 -21.52 20.10 24.44
N ASP A 875 -21.22 21.30 23.98
CA ASP A 875 -19.97 21.62 23.28
C ASP A 875 -18.76 21.68 24.23
N THR A 876 -18.95 22.06 25.50
CA THR A 876 -17.91 21.97 26.53
C THR A 876 -17.45 20.53 26.73
N VAL A 877 -18.41 19.60 26.91
CA VAL A 877 -18.12 18.15 27.01
C VAL A 877 -17.42 17.66 25.74
N ALA A 878 -17.87 18.12 24.57
CA ALA A 878 -17.28 17.76 23.29
C ALA A 878 -15.83 18.22 23.15
N GLY A 879 -15.52 19.44 23.61
CA GLY A 879 -14.17 20.00 23.58
C GLY A 879 -13.20 19.20 24.44
N ILE A 880 -13.65 18.73 25.61
CA ILE A 880 -12.87 17.87 26.50
C ILE A 880 -12.65 16.49 25.89
N LEU A 881 -13.72 15.79 25.51
CA LEU A 881 -13.63 14.42 24.99
C LEU A 881 -12.82 14.35 23.70
N GLU A 882 -13.10 15.21 22.71
CA GLU A 882 -12.33 15.20 21.46
C GLU A 882 -10.90 15.72 21.67
N GLY A 883 -10.67 16.69 22.56
CA GLY A 883 -9.33 17.17 22.89
C GLY A 883 -8.45 16.07 23.51
N VAL A 884 -9.02 15.17 24.32
CA VAL A 884 -8.31 13.99 24.86
C VAL A 884 -7.98 12.99 23.75
N VAL A 885 -8.90 12.75 22.82
CA VAL A 885 -8.68 11.86 21.66
C VAL A 885 -7.58 12.42 20.76
N ASP A 886 -7.65 13.70 20.38
CA ASP A 886 -6.64 14.37 19.56
C ASP A 886 -5.26 14.33 20.28
N LYS A 887 -5.23 14.54 21.61
CA LYS A 887 -4.00 14.40 22.42
C LYS A 887 -3.42 12.99 22.35
N MET A 888 -4.25 11.95 22.45
CA MET A 888 -3.78 10.56 22.34
C MET A 888 -3.23 10.26 20.95
N GLU A 889 -3.87 10.79 19.90
CA GLU A 889 -3.40 10.65 18.52
C GLU A 889 -2.02 11.31 18.32
N PHE A 890 -1.85 12.55 18.78
CA PHE A 890 -0.55 13.24 18.72
C PHE A 890 0.53 12.50 19.49
N LEU A 891 0.25 12.05 20.73
CA LEU A 891 1.23 11.28 21.49
C LEU A 891 1.64 10.00 20.76
N ARG A 892 0.68 9.25 20.20
CA ARG A 892 0.97 8.04 19.44
C ARG A 892 1.84 8.32 18.22
N MET A 893 1.53 9.35 17.44
CA MET A 893 2.36 9.75 16.29
C MET A 893 3.76 10.15 16.72
N ARG A 894 3.91 10.91 17.81
CA ARG A 894 5.22 11.31 18.34
C ARG A 894 6.05 10.11 18.83
N PHE A 895 5.42 9.10 19.43
CA PHE A 895 6.13 7.88 19.82
C PHE A 895 6.74 7.19 18.61
N LEU A 896 5.95 7.00 17.55
CA LEU A 896 6.43 6.38 16.31
C LEU A 896 7.56 7.21 15.68
N ASP A 897 7.40 8.53 15.61
CA ASP A 897 8.41 9.42 15.04
C ASP A 897 9.74 9.35 15.81
N TYR A 898 9.71 9.36 17.16
CA TYR A 898 10.92 9.21 17.98
C TYR A 898 11.51 7.80 17.93
N GLU A 899 10.68 6.75 17.91
CA GLU A 899 11.15 5.36 17.85
C GLU A 899 12.02 5.12 16.62
N VAL A 900 11.56 5.56 15.44
CA VAL A 900 12.33 5.49 14.18
C VAL A 900 13.65 6.26 14.31
N LYS A 901 13.59 7.46 14.89
CA LYS A 901 14.73 8.36 15.02
C LYS A 901 15.80 7.84 15.96
N LEU A 902 15.38 7.32 17.11
CA LEU A 902 16.25 6.75 18.11
C LEU A 902 16.92 5.48 17.58
N HIS A 903 16.19 4.63 16.87
CA HIS A 903 16.80 3.50 16.16
C HIS A 903 17.89 3.96 15.19
N GLN A 904 17.66 5.00 14.38
CA GLN A 904 18.68 5.53 13.48
C GLN A 904 19.93 6.07 14.21
N VAL A 905 19.74 6.71 15.37
CA VAL A 905 20.86 7.20 16.20
C VAL A 905 21.67 6.05 16.80
N PHE A 906 21.01 5.05 17.40
CA PHE A 906 21.69 3.91 18.00
C PHE A 906 22.32 2.99 16.95
N ASP A 907 21.70 2.82 15.78
CA ASP A 907 22.29 2.10 14.65
C ASP A 907 23.55 2.81 14.13
N LEU A 908 23.56 4.16 14.10
CA LEU A 908 24.74 4.94 13.74
C LEU A 908 25.86 4.72 14.76
N TYR A 909 25.53 4.78 16.06
CA TYR A 909 26.49 4.51 17.13
C TYR A 909 27.08 3.10 17.01
N ALA A 910 26.23 2.08 16.82
CA ALA A 910 26.67 0.70 16.62
C ALA A 910 27.58 0.53 15.39
N ARG A 911 27.33 1.27 14.30
CA ARG A 911 28.22 1.27 13.13
C ARG A 911 29.57 1.92 13.43
N LEU A 912 29.60 2.99 14.21
CA LEU A 912 30.86 3.63 14.63
C LEU A 912 31.67 2.69 15.52
N GLU A 913 31.04 2.01 16.49
CA GLU A 913 31.68 0.97 17.33
C GLU A 913 32.25 -0.18 16.51
N LEU A 914 31.53 -0.65 15.48
CA LEU A 914 32.03 -1.70 14.60
C LEU A 914 33.19 -1.24 13.69
N LEU A 915 33.27 0.04 13.35
CA LEU A 915 34.34 0.60 12.52
C LEU A 915 35.60 0.93 13.33
N TYR A 916 35.43 1.39 14.57
CA TYR A 916 36.52 1.79 15.47
C TYR A 916 36.51 0.96 16.76
N PRO A 917 36.67 -0.37 16.70
CA PRO A 917 36.52 -1.26 17.87
C PRO A 917 37.59 -1.06 18.95
N LEU A 918 38.69 -0.35 18.63
CA LEU A 918 39.79 -0.06 19.55
C LEU A 918 39.71 1.35 20.15
N GLU A 919 38.81 2.20 19.67
CA GLU A 919 38.63 3.57 20.15
C GLU A 919 37.38 3.66 21.03
N ASP A 920 37.40 4.55 22.03
CA ASP A 920 36.18 4.87 22.78
C ASP A 920 35.32 5.82 21.95
N VAL A 921 34.29 5.28 21.30
CA VAL A 921 33.35 6.06 20.47
C VAL A 921 32.60 7.12 21.29
N SER A 922 32.39 6.90 22.60
CA SER A 922 31.78 7.92 23.45
C SER A 922 32.74 9.09 23.66
N ALA A 923 34.02 8.83 23.91
CA ALA A 923 35.03 9.89 24.00
C ALA A 923 35.20 10.63 22.65
N LEU A 924 35.15 9.90 21.55
CA LEU A 924 35.19 10.45 20.20
C LEU A 924 34.01 11.41 19.94
N LEU A 925 32.80 11.06 20.37
CA LEU A 925 31.60 11.89 20.22
C LEU A 925 31.54 13.07 21.21
N GLU A 926 32.27 13.00 22.34
CA GLU A 926 32.44 14.12 23.27
C GLU A 926 33.27 15.26 22.65
N SER A 927 34.29 14.92 21.87
CA SER A 927 35.15 15.86 21.18
C SER A 927 34.68 16.08 19.73
N ASP A 928 33.87 17.12 19.52
CA ASP A 928 33.36 17.47 18.19
C ASP A 928 34.49 17.75 17.16
N LYS A 929 35.70 18.12 17.59
CA LYS A 929 36.86 18.37 16.72
C LYS A 929 37.51 17.05 16.29
N GLU A 930 37.62 16.09 17.20
CA GLU A 930 38.19 14.76 16.91
C GLU A 930 37.21 13.90 16.12
N PHE A 931 35.91 13.92 16.43
CA PHE A 931 34.90 13.22 15.64
C PHE A 931 34.96 13.58 14.15
N PHE A 932 35.02 14.88 13.83
CA PHE A 932 35.10 15.34 12.44
C PHE A 932 36.47 15.11 11.81
N ARG A 933 37.56 15.07 12.58
CA ARG A 933 38.91 14.77 12.06
C ARG A 933 39.09 13.29 11.76
N THR A 934 38.78 12.43 12.71
CA THR A 934 38.96 10.98 12.61
C THR A 934 37.92 10.37 11.66
N VAL A 935 36.64 10.64 11.89
CA VAL A 935 35.55 10.05 11.08
C VAL A 935 35.36 10.81 9.76
N GLY A 936 35.55 12.12 9.74
CA GLY A 936 35.38 12.92 8.52
C GLY A 936 36.43 12.64 7.44
N PHE A 937 37.62 12.18 7.82
CA PHE A 937 38.68 11.83 6.86
C PHE A 937 38.42 10.47 6.18
N GLU A 938 37.89 9.48 6.90
CA GLU A 938 37.66 8.13 6.36
C GLU A 938 36.22 7.92 5.82
N ARG A 939 35.22 8.51 6.48
CA ARG A 939 33.76 8.28 6.25
C ARG A 939 32.95 9.54 6.54
N GLY A 940 33.17 10.61 5.76
CA GLY A 940 32.43 11.87 5.90
C GLY A 940 30.90 11.78 5.76
N ASP A 941 30.37 10.67 5.23
CA ASP A 941 28.94 10.38 5.16
C ASP A 941 28.31 10.12 6.54
N LEU A 942 29.01 9.45 7.46
CA LEU A 942 28.50 9.17 8.82
C LEU A 942 28.29 10.44 9.63
N VAL A 943 29.20 11.41 9.47
CA VAL A 943 29.10 12.74 10.08
C VAL A 943 27.85 13.47 9.59
N GLN A 944 27.59 13.43 8.28
CA GLN A 944 26.39 14.04 7.70
C GLN A 944 25.10 13.35 8.18
N ILE A 945 25.13 12.03 8.38
CA ILE A 945 24.00 11.26 8.94
C ILE A 945 23.74 11.68 10.40
N ALA A 946 24.78 11.87 11.20
CA ALA A 946 24.67 12.36 12.58
C ALA A 946 23.97 13.73 12.62
N ILE A 947 24.45 14.68 11.79
CA ILE A 947 23.88 16.02 11.66
C ILE A 947 22.40 15.96 11.29
N VAL A 948 22.03 15.15 10.30
CA VAL A 948 20.64 15.01 9.85
C VAL A 948 19.74 14.49 10.98
N ASN A 949 20.18 13.48 11.73
CA ASN A 949 19.44 12.94 12.85
C ASN A 949 19.23 13.99 13.95
N ALA A 950 20.28 14.75 14.29
CA ALA A 950 20.20 15.81 15.29
C ALA A 950 19.28 16.96 14.85
N LEU A 951 19.32 17.37 13.57
CA LEU A 951 18.43 18.40 13.00
C LEU A 951 16.95 17.96 13.04
N ASP A 952 16.66 16.69 12.75
CA ASP A 952 15.29 16.15 12.83
C ASP A 952 14.79 16.12 14.28
N LEU A 953 15.64 15.73 15.23
CA LEU A 953 15.30 15.68 16.66
C LEU A 953 15.11 17.09 17.26
N LEU A 954 15.93 18.06 16.84
CA LEU A 954 15.74 19.50 17.10
C LEU A 954 14.38 19.96 16.56
N TYR A 955 14.06 19.62 15.31
CA TYR A 955 12.78 19.99 14.69
C TYR A 955 11.59 19.38 15.44
N PHE A 956 11.68 18.10 15.84
CA PHE A 956 10.64 17.46 16.65
C PHE A 956 10.42 18.24 17.95
N TRP A 957 11.50 18.55 18.68
CA TRP A 957 11.42 19.22 19.97
C TRP A 957 10.78 20.61 19.91
N MET A 958 11.06 21.37 18.84
CA MET A 958 10.64 22.77 18.69
C MET A 958 9.33 22.97 17.96
N TYR A 959 9.00 22.12 16.99
CA TYR A 959 7.87 22.34 16.09
C TYR A 959 6.74 21.31 16.29
N GLN A 960 7.06 20.07 16.61
CA GLN A 960 6.06 18.99 16.59
C GLN A 960 5.22 18.96 17.89
N PRO A 961 3.87 18.86 17.78
CA PRO A 961 2.99 18.84 18.95
C PRO A 961 3.32 17.69 19.91
N ARG A 962 3.36 17.98 21.22
CA ARG A 962 3.61 17.00 22.30
C ARG A 962 4.95 16.23 22.22
N ALA A 963 5.87 16.60 21.32
CA ALA A 963 7.15 15.92 21.16
C ALA A 963 7.99 15.93 22.46
N ARG A 964 8.06 17.09 23.13
CA ARG A 964 8.77 17.24 24.42
C ARG A 964 8.31 16.26 25.50
N VAL A 965 7.01 15.97 25.56
CA VAL A 965 6.43 15.06 26.55
C VAL A 965 6.85 13.62 26.26
N VAL A 966 6.87 13.25 24.98
CA VAL A 966 7.28 11.91 24.55
C VAL A 966 8.77 11.70 24.77
N LEU A 967 9.62 12.64 24.35
CA LEU A 967 11.08 12.54 24.56
C LEU A 967 11.41 12.38 26.05
N LYS A 968 10.81 13.19 26.94
CA LYS A 968 10.98 13.05 28.39
C LYS A 968 10.61 11.66 28.91
N ARG A 969 9.59 11.03 28.33
CA ARG A 969 9.15 9.68 28.72
C ARG A 969 10.07 8.59 28.16
N LEU A 970 10.61 8.78 26.95
CA LEU A 970 11.56 7.86 26.32
C LEU A 970 12.91 7.91 27.04
N MET A 971 13.45 9.11 27.31
CA MET A 971 14.70 9.26 28.08
C MET A 971 14.61 8.60 29.45
N ARG A 972 13.47 8.69 30.15
CA ARG A 972 13.27 8.00 31.43
C ARG A 972 13.38 6.47 31.36
N ARG A 973 13.15 5.88 30.18
CA ARG A 973 13.26 4.43 29.95
C ARG A 973 14.64 4.01 29.47
N MET A 974 15.43 4.95 28.94
CA MET A 974 16.79 4.68 28.47
C MET A 974 17.74 4.38 29.63
N THR A 975 18.70 3.50 29.37
CA THR A 975 19.83 3.24 30.27
C THR A 975 20.74 4.47 30.39
N ARG A 976 21.68 4.46 31.35
CA ARG A 976 22.65 5.57 31.50
C ARG A 976 23.51 5.74 30.25
N GLU A 977 23.97 4.63 29.68
CA GLU A 977 24.76 4.60 28.44
C GLU A 977 23.95 5.13 27.26
N GLU A 978 22.71 4.64 27.06
CA GLU A 978 21.84 5.11 25.97
C GLU A 978 21.56 6.61 26.07
N ARG A 979 21.42 7.17 27.28
CA ARG A 979 21.26 8.61 27.48
C ARG A 979 22.54 9.39 27.15
N ARG A 980 23.71 8.87 27.52
CA ARG A 980 25.01 9.47 27.19
C ARG A 980 25.18 9.49 25.68
N VAL A 981 25.03 8.35 25.01
CA VAL A 981 25.07 8.24 23.54
C VAL A 981 24.08 9.20 22.88
N PHE A 982 22.84 9.26 23.38
CA PHE A 982 21.84 10.20 22.88
C PHE A 982 22.29 11.65 23.06
N LEU A 983 22.83 12.06 24.21
CA LEU A 983 23.31 13.43 24.42
C LEU A 983 24.46 13.76 23.45
N LEU A 984 25.47 12.90 23.39
CA LEU A 984 26.67 13.09 22.58
C LEU A 984 26.37 13.15 21.09
N SER A 985 25.41 12.35 20.61
CA SER A 985 24.99 12.40 19.20
C SER A 985 24.43 13.76 18.76
N HIS A 986 24.01 14.62 19.70
CA HIS A 986 23.50 15.96 19.38
C HIS A 986 24.58 17.06 19.43
N MET A 987 25.78 16.77 19.95
CA MET A 987 26.87 17.75 20.02
C MET A 987 27.35 18.22 18.64
N VAL A 988 27.08 17.43 17.60
CA VAL A 988 27.28 17.84 16.19
C VAL A 988 26.56 19.15 15.82
N LEU A 989 25.54 19.57 16.59
CA LEU A 989 24.82 20.82 16.38
C LEU A 989 25.62 22.09 16.77
N PHE A 990 26.80 21.98 17.39
CA PHE A 990 27.70 23.14 17.59
C PHE A 990 28.36 23.63 16.29
N ARG A 991 28.38 22.78 15.25
CA ARG A 991 29.11 23.00 13.99
C ARG A 991 28.32 23.84 13.00
N GLU A 992 28.16 25.13 13.29
CA GLU A 992 27.40 26.05 12.45
C GLU A 992 27.90 26.16 11.01
N ARG A 993 29.22 26.14 10.79
CA ARG A 993 29.82 26.29 9.46
C ARG A 993 29.48 25.09 8.57
N GLU A 994 29.69 23.88 9.07
CA GLU A 994 29.47 22.62 8.38
C GLU A 994 27.98 22.39 8.10
N ILE A 995 27.13 22.70 9.09
CA ILE A 995 25.67 22.59 8.93
C ILE A 995 25.15 23.62 7.92
N SER A 996 25.66 24.86 7.97
CA SER A 996 25.29 25.89 6.99
C SER A 996 25.71 25.50 5.58
N GLN A 997 26.91 24.93 5.42
CA GLN A 997 27.38 24.41 4.15
C GLN A 997 26.51 23.26 3.64
N LEU A 998 26.10 22.31 4.51
CA LEU A 998 25.17 21.25 4.12
C LEU A 998 23.83 21.77 3.61
N PHE A 999 23.29 22.84 4.21
CA PHE A 999 22.08 23.48 3.71
C PHE A 999 22.30 24.13 2.33
N LEU A 1000 23.44 24.81 2.12
CA LEU A 1000 23.82 25.43 0.85
C LEU A 1000 24.04 24.38 -0.26
N ASP A 1001 24.62 23.23 0.08
CA ASP A 1001 24.83 22.10 -0.83
C ASP A 1001 23.52 21.35 -1.17
N GLY A 1002 22.40 21.79 -0.59
CA GLY A 1002 21.07 21.37 -1.00
C GLY A 1002 20.43 20.26 -0.16
N LEU A 1003 20.81 20.11 1.12
CA LEU A 1003 20.22 19.12 2.06
C LEU A 1003 18.69 19.04 1.98
N VAL A 1004 18.01 20.19 1.96
CA VAL A 1004 16.54 20.31 1.91
C VAL A 1004 15.98 20.86 0.59
N GLY A 1005 16.84 21.14 -0.39
CA GLY A 1005 16.48 21.74 -1.67
C GLY A 1005 16.54 23.28 -1.67
N ARG A 1006 15.88 23.92 -2.66
CA ARG A 1006 16.03 25.37 -2.92
C ARG A 1006 15.48 26.28 -1.82
N ASP A 1007 14.45 25.83 -1.10
CA ASP A 1007 13.82 26.58 -0.02
C ASP A 1007 14.51 26.34 1.34
N PHE A 1008 15.85 26.22 1.35
CA PHE A 1008 16.63 25.92 2.55
C PHE A 1008 16.70 27.08 3.55
N SER A 1009 16.46 28.33 3.11
CA SER A 1009 16.61 29.54 3.92
C SER A 1009 15.83 29.49 5.23
N ARG A 1010 14.61 28.94 5.21
CA ARG A 1010 13.78 28.77 6.42
C ARG A 1010 14.34 27.74 7.39
N ALA A 1011 14.87 26.63 6.86
CA ALA A 1011 15.44 25.57 7.68
C ALA A 1011 16.76 26.00 8.33
N LEU A 1012 17.60 26.73 7.56
CA LEU A 1012 18.85 27.30 8.07
C LEU A 1012 18.60 28.34 9.17
N ALA A 1013 17.68 29.29 8.94
CA ALA A 1013 17.32 30.29 9.95
C ALA A 1013 16.76 29.66 11.23
N PHE A 1014 16.01 28.56 11.08
CA PHE A 1014 15.50 27.79 12.23
C PHE A 1014 16.62 27.13 13.02
N TYR A 1015 17.57 26.48 12.35
CA TYR A 1015 18.71 25.86 13.02
C TYR A 1015 19.47 26.91 13.84
N LEU A 1016 19.93 28.00 13.21
CA LEU A 1016 20.72 29.05 13.85
C LEU A 1016 20.01 29.71 15.05
N ALA A 1017 18.68 29.79 15.02
CA ALA A 1017 17.91 30.44 16.09
C ALA A 1017 17.70 29.56 17.34
N TYR A 1018 17.71 28.23 17.22
CA TYR A 1018 17.17 27.36 18.26
C TYR A 1018 18.08 26.23 18.74
N TRP A 1019 19.19 25.95 18.06
CA TRP A 1019 20.08 24.83 18.41
C TRP A 1019 20.61 24.92 19.85
N ASN A 1020 21.07 26.10 20.29
CA ASN A 1020 21.56 26.35 21.66
C ASN A 1020 20.51 25.98 22.72
N SER A 1021 19.33 26.59 22.63
CA SER A 1021 18.24 26.36 23.59
C SER A 1021 17.76 24.91 23.66
N TYR A 1022 17.99 24.15 22.60
CA TYR A 1022 17.64 22.74 22.53
C TYR A 1022 18.68 21.87 23.23
N LEU A 1023 19.97 22.11 23.00
CA LEU A 1023 21.05 21.38 23.66
C LEU A 1023 21.01 21.56 25.18
N ASP A 1024 20.81 22.78 25.66
CA ASP A 1024 20.64 23.07 27.10
C ASP A 1024 19.49 22.23 27.71
N ALA A 1025 18.38 22.12 26.98
CA ALA A 1025 17.23 21.36 27.43
C ALA A 1025 17.50 19.85 27.44
N VAL A 1026 18.24 19.32 26.46
CA VAL A 1026 18.58 17.90 26.38
C VAL A 1026 19.59 17.52 27.46
N GLU A 1027 20.60 18.34 27.71
CA GLU A 1027 21.58 18.11 28.79
C GLU A 1027 20.89 18.10 30.16
N HIS A 1028 20.07 19.11 30.45
CA HIS A 1028 19.29 19.14 31.69
C HIS A 1028 18.39 17.90 31.84
N MET A 1029 17.84 17.35 30.74
CA MET A 1029 17.06 16.11 30.80
C MET A 1029 17.92 14.86 30.99
N ALA A 1030 19.13 14.84 30.46
CA ALA A 1030 20.08 13.74 30.64
C ALA A 1030 20.60 13.68 32.08
N GLN A 1031 20.82 14.84 32.71
CA GLN A 1031 21.29 14.98 34.09
C GLN A 1031 20.21 14.70 35.15
N ILE A 1032 18.91 14.90 34.85
CA ILE A 1032 17.83 14.53 35.78
C ILE A 1032 17.81 13.00 35.96
N GLN A 1033 18.39 12.54 37.08
CA GLN A 1033 18.33 11.15 37.51
C GLN A 1033 16.87 10.71 37.69
N PRO A 1034 16.47 9.50 37.24
CA PRO A 1034 15.27 8.90 37.82
C PRO A 1034 15.56 8.72 39.31
N LYS A 1035 14.64 9.15 40.19
CA LYS A 1035 14.75 8.81 41.62
C LYS A 1035 14.74 7.29 41.74
N ASP A 1036 15.93 6.71 41.87
CA ASP A 1036 16.07 5.37 42.41
C ASP A 1036 15.64 5.45 43.87
N ASN A 1037 14.56 4.73 44.19
CA ASN A 1037 14.24 4.45 45.58
C ASN A 1037 15.30 3.47 46.10
N GLY A 1038 16.42 3.98 46.57
CA GLY A 1038 17.45 3.21 47.25
C GLY A 1038 18.83 3.86 47.13
N THR A 1039 19.37 4.25 48.28
CA THR A 1039 20.72 4.79 48.55
C THR A 1039 21.06 6.14 47.92
N GLY A 1040 21.07 7.17 48.78
CA GLY A 1040 21.61 8.47 48.45
C GLY A 1040 23.13 8.44 48.51
N GLU A 1041 23.76 8.88 47.42
CA GLU A 1041 25.02 9.61 47.45
C GLU A 1041 24.86 10.77 46.45
N GLY A 1042 25.06 11.99 46.95
CA GLY A 1042 25.07 13.19 46.14
C GLY A 1042 26.36 13.25 45.35
N GLY A 1043 26.26 13.17 44.02
CA GLY A 1043 27.31 13.58 43.11
C GLY A 1043 26.97 14.95 42.53
N GLU A 1044 27.82 15.94 42.78
CA GLU A 1044 27.79 17.24 42.13
C GLU A 1044 27.94 17.04 40.62
N GLY A 1045 26.95 17.51 39.84
CA GLY A 1045 27.02 17.52 38.38
C GLY A 1045 27.73 18.78 37.92
N GLU A 1046 28.99 18.64 37.50
CA GLU A 1046 29.70 19.65 36.71
C GLU A 1046 28.96 19.86 35.38
N ARG A 1047 28.72 21.13 35.00
CA ARG A 1047 28.11 21.49 33.71
C ARG A 1047 29.12 21.22 32.59
N ILE A 1048 28.75 20.39 31.61
CA ILE A 1048 29.65 20.01 30.51
C ILE A 1048 29.84 21.18 29.53
N PHE A 1049 28.88 22.12 29.45
CA PHE A 1049 28.94 23.24 28.49
C PHE A 1049 29.89 24.39 28.84
N GLU A 1050 30.41 24.51 30.06
CA GLU A 1050 31.32 25.62 30.41
C GLU A 1050 32.75 25.42 29.88
N GLY A 1051 33.10 24.22 29.39
CA GLY A 1051 34.42 23.90 28.82
C GLY A 1051 34.54 23.90 27.28
N LEU A 1052 33.42 24.03 26.55
CA LEU A 1052 33.39 23.86 25.09
C LEU A 1052 33.22 25.17 24.29
N SER A 1053 33.12 26.32 24.96
CA SER A 1053 33.07 27.65 24.31
C SER A 1053 34.46 28.17 23.87
N GLY A 1054 35.36 27.28 23.43
CA GLY A 1054 36.75 27.54 23.05
C GLY A 1054 37.10 27.29 21.58
#